data_AF-A0A527E7H3-F1
#
_entry.id   AF-A0A527E7H3-F1
#
_cell.length_a   1.000
_cell.length_b   1.000
_cell.length_c   1.000
_cell.angle_alpha   90.00
_cell.angle_beta   90.00
_cell.angle_gamma   90.00
#
_symmetry.space_group_name_H-M   'P 1'
#
loop_
_entity.id
_entity.type
_entity.pdbx_description
1 polymer ?
#
loop_
_entity_poly.entity_id
_entity_poly.type
_entity_poly.pdbx_seq_one_letter_code
_entity_poly.pdbx_strand_id
1 'polypeptide(L)'
;MHAIKPEHIAKLTPEQIAALSPEQVGQLTLDQLAALRPKQLRALSPEQLQAIRPSRLQAVAPGRISSLRPDQVAAFSPEQLAALTIEQVRKLTPDQIAKLSDEQRNAFTSEQFAAMRPAQFGHLDAPQFAALNPDLVAARDPVTTAKLSPDHISALTREQLGALTIHQIEALTKQQTAALTPKQLGELSPGQLRKFTPTQFAWMSTDQTNALSVLQLTTYRATHKKAMTPVQATSVDLALTHARMRENAQALATFGGMSTTSYMLWSSLPPTWTATAGAVALGVRGTIFGAQALFPNATAGHKPFGKFLNALGGATFVAAAPGSATAMIGGKEIVVNSTFTLGNIVYGTKSMLQSFTGRPVIRNLAEHLAGPGYVLGCAVYTVHSWPAPIAAAAGTMFTFGCAEFWASAIRTDRMNSRSVPRTDADIAAAEKSDKKWAAWDRWTLGITFGVGMLLFSLDSLLAEPWDGAKPTPTPDPKKPDGDASSQQPDDPSDVPGRTQTPPETFPQLVVLGDDGLNLRTQPDGNSTVATVLQPGTFVEQTAKPSTDPSGAAWIPVEGFGPDGKMHSGWVSGDYVEVHPDGSSNPEGRTNPTLEKDGYQWVEVKNGDSIRLIAKTHSTDVAQTVVLNMDHILSPDMIFSGDRIYLPATSVG
;
A
#
# COMPACT_ATOMS: atom_id res chain seq x y z
N MET A 1 43.33 -37.34 -36.56
CA MET A 1 42.53 -36.23 -37.12
C MET A 1 43.33 -35.26 -37.97
N HIS A 2 44.40 -34.62 -37.49
CA HIS A 2 45.12 -33.56 -38.24
C HIS A 2 45.63 -33.92 -39.65
N ALA A 3 45.90 -35.19 -39.95
CA ALA A 3 46.33 -35.63 -41.28
C ALA A 3 45.20 -35.66 -42.35
N ILE A 4 43.94 -35.59 -41.94
CA ILE A 4 42.80 -35.63 -42.88
C ILE A 4 42.56 -34.22 -43.43
N LYS A 5 42.65 -34.02 -44.74
CA LYS A 5 42.41 -32.70 -45.32
C LYS A 5 40.92 -32.28 -45.20
N PRO A 6 40.60 -30.98 -45.07
CA PRO A 6 39.22 -30.49 -44.93
C PRO A 6 38.28 -30.98 -46.06
N GLU A 7 38.76 -31.02 -47.30
CA GLU A 7 38.01 -31.52 -48.47
C GLU A 7 37.70 -33.02 -48.41
N HIS A 8 38.40 -33.79 -47.56
CA HIS A 8 38.08 -35.19 -47.28
C HIS A 8 37.03 -35.31 -46.16
N ILE A 9 37.10 -34.48 -45.12
CA ILE A 9 36.03 -34.38 -44.10
C ILE A 9 34.69 -34.04 -44.77
N ALA A 10 34.66 -33.09 -45.71
CA ALA A 10 33.45 -32.74 -46.46
C ALA A 10 32.87 -33.87 -47.33
N LYS A 11 33.62 -34.95 -47.60
CA LYS A 11 33.18 -36.11 -48.39
C LYS A 11 32.63 -37.27 -47.55
N LEU A 12 32.87 -37.28 -46.23
CA LEU A 12 32.35 -38.32 -45.34
C LEU A 12 30.81 -38.33 -45.31
N THR A 13 30.20 -39.50 -45.15
CA THR A 13 28.75 -39.56 -44.97
C THR A 13 28.34 -39.04 -43.58
N PRO A 14 27.07 -38.64 -43.37
CA PRO A 14 26.60 -38.26 -42.04
C PRO A 14 26.82 -39.36 -40.99
N GLU A 15 26.66 -40.62 -41.37
CA GLU A 15 26.83 -41.80 -40.52
C GLU A 15 28.31 -42.02 -40.14
N GLN A 16 29.24 -41.78 -41.09
CA GLN A 16 30.68 -41.81 -40.81
C GLN A 16 31.12 -40.69 -39.86
N ILE A 17 30.45 -39.53 -39.90
CA ILE A 17 30.69 -38.43 -38.95
C ILE A 17 30.10 -38.75 -37.57
N ALA A 18 28.89 -39.34 -37.52
CA ALA A 18 28.27 -39.79 -36.28
C ALA A 18 29.06 -40.91 -35.57
N ALA A 19 29.83 -41.71 -36.32
CA ALA A 19 30.67 -42.79 -35.78
C ALA A 19 32.00 -42.32 -35.17
N LEU A 20 32.36 -41.02 -35.25
CA LEU A 20 33.56 -40.49 -34.61
C LEU A 20 33.39 -40.46 -33.07
N SER A 21 34.45 -40.66 -32.30
CA SER A 21 34.37 -40.44 -30.86
C SER A 21 34.27 -38.93 -30.54
N PRO A 22 33.70 -38.51 -29.38
CA PRO A 22 33.71 -37.11 -28.96
C PRO A 22 35.13 -36.53 -28.94
N GLU A 23 36.14 -37.29 -28.51
CA GLU A 23 37.55 -36.88 -28.52
C GLU A 23 38.06 -36.65 -29.95
N GLN A 24 37.68 -37.49 -30.91
CA GLN A 24 38.04 -37.29 -32.32
C GLN A 24 37.40 -36.02 -32.88
N VAL A 25 36.13 -35.74 -32.56
CA VAL A 25 35.45 -34.50 -32.95
C VAL A 25 36.11 -33.28 -32.29
N GLY A 26 36.47 -33.37 -31.00
CA GLY A 26 37.20 -32.34 -30.27
C GLY A 26 38.63 -32.09 -30.76
N GLN A 27 39.19 -32.97 -31.61
CA GLN A 27 40.48 -32.78 -32.28
C GLN A 27 40.36 -32.28 -33.73
N LEU A 28 39.16 -31.99 -34.23
CA LEU A 28 38.98 -31.38 -35.56
C LEU A 28 39.56 -29.95 -35.60
N THR A 29 40.35 -29.64 -36.64
CA THR A 29 40.88 -28.28 -36.86
C THR A 29 39.78 -27.30 -37.26
N LEU A 30 40.09 -26.00 -37.23
CA LEU A 30 39.17 -24.95 -37.69
C LEU A 30 38.71 -25.23 -39.14
N ASP A 31 39.64 -25.52 -40.05
CA ASP A 31 39.32 -25.79 -41.46
C ASP A 31 38.48 -27.06 -41.63
N GLN A 32 38.74 -28.11 -40.84
CA GLN A 32 37.95 -29.34 -40.85
C GLN A 32 36.50 -29.10 -40.38
N LEU A 33 36.31 -28.31 -39.31
CA LEU A 33 34.97 -27.88 -38.86
C LEU A 33 34.30 -26.97 -39.91
N ALA A 34 35.05 -26.05 -40.50
CA ALA A 34 34.60 -25.18 -41.60
C ALA A 34 34.27 -25.97 -42.88
N ALA A 35 34.71 -27.21 -43.03
CA ALA A 35 34.35 -28.09 -44.14
C ALA A 35 33.08 -28.94 -43.89
N LEU A 36 32.62 -29.10 -42.64
CA LEU A 36 31.45 -29.93 -42.30
C LEU A 36 30.15 -29.39 -42.91
N ARG A 37 29.47 -30.23 -43.70
CA ARG A 37 28.21 -29.93 -44.38
C ARG A 37 27.02 -29.98 -43.41
N PRO A 38 25.90 -29.28 -43.67
CA PRO A 38 24.72 -29.28 -42.80
C PRO A 38 24.20 -30.66 -42.40
N LYS A 39 24.18 -31.63 -43.32
CA LYS A 39 23.78 -33.03 -43.01
C LYS A 39 24.74 -33.74 -42.05
N GLN A 40 26.04 -33.44 -42.13
CA GLN A 40 27.06 -34.00 -41.23
C GLN A 40 26.94 -33.38 -39.83
N LEU A 41 26.76 -32.06 -39.74
CA LEU A 41 26.52 -31.36 -38.46
C LEU A 41 25.23 -31.85 -37.77
N ARG A 42 24.17 -32.14 -38.53
CA ARG A 42 22.94 -32.78 -38.02
C ARG A 42 23.13 -34.21 -37.50
N ALA A 43 24.19 -34.90 -37.91
CA ALA A 43 24.46 -36.26 -37.48
C ALA A 43 25.34 -36.33 -36.21
N LEU A 44 25.91 -35.20 -35.78
CA LEU A 44 26.67 -35.15 -34.52
C LEU A 44 25.76 -35.33 -33.31
N SER A 45 26.21 -36.15 -32.36
CA SER A 45 25.56 -36.36 -31.06
C SER A 45 25.76 -35.15 -30.12
N PRO A 46 24.95 -35.02 -29.06
CA PRO A 46 25.16 -34.02 -28.00
C PRO A 46 26.59 -33.99 -27.44
N GLU A 47 27.16 -35.17 -27.17
CA GLU A 47 28.49 -35.34 -26.56
C GLU A 47 29.59 -34.93 -27.54
N GLN A 48 29.44 -35.27 -28.82
CA GLN A 48 30.35 -34.83 -29.89
C GLN A 48 30.31 -33.30 -30.07
N LEU A 49 29.14 -32.68 -29.95
CA LEU A 49 28.99 -31.23 -30.01
C LEU A 49 29.63 -30.53 -28.80
N GLN A 50 29.46 -31.08 -27.59
CA GLN A 50 30.12 -30.57 -26.37
C GLN A 50 31.65 -30.68 -26.44
N ALA A 51 32.19 -31.70 -27.10
CA ALA A 51 33.63 -31.85 -27.28
C ALA A 51 34.28 -30.77 -28.20
N ILE A 52 33.49 -30.01 -28.97
CA ILE A 52 33.99 -28.91 -29.79
C ILE A 52 34.35 -27.72 -28.88
N ARG A 53 35.64 -27.46 -28.69
CA ARG A 53 36.12 -26.34 -27.86
C ARG A 53 35.48 -25.00 -28.28
N PRO A 54 35.05 -24.13 -27.33
CA PRO A 54 34.38 -22.86 -27.64
C PRO A 54 35.13 -22.00 -28.67
N SER A 55 36.45 -21.88 -28.57
CA SER A 55 37.31 -21.12 -29.49
C SER A 55 37.33 -21.64 -30.95
N ARG A 56 36.76 -22.83 -31.22
CA ARG A 56 36.62 -23.40 -32.56
C ARG A 56 35.22 -23.24 -33.16
N LEU A 57 34.20 -22.87 -32.37
CA LEU A 57 32.83 -22.73 -32.88
C LEU A 57 32.70 -21.65 -33.95
N GLN A 58 33.50 -20.58 -33.87
CA GLN A 58 33.59 -19.55 -34.91
C GLN A 58 33.89 -20.07 -36.34
N ALA A 59 34.47 -21.27 -36.49
CA ALA A 59 34.70 -21.88 -37.80
C ALA A 59 33.41 -22.40 -38.47
N VAL A 60 32.34 -22.60 -37.71
CA VAL A 60 31.06 -23.08 -38.23
C VAL A 60 30.30 -21.90 -38.84
N ALA A 61 30.21 -21.84 -40.17
CA ALA A 61 29.55 -20.72 -40.86
C ALA A 61 28.12 -20.46 -40.32
N PRO A 62 27.67 -19.20 -40.13
CA PRO A 62 26.40 -18.87 -39.47
C PRO A 62 25.16 -19.60 -40.02
N GLY A 63 25.06 -19.77 -41.34
CA GLY A 63 23.95 -20.50 -41.98
C GLY A 63 23.93 -22.02 -41.69
N ARG A 64 24.96 -22.57 -41.04
CA ARG A 64 25.00 -23.95 -40.56
C ARG A 64 24.50 -24.07 -39.12
N ILE A 65 24.67 -23.04 -38.29
CA ILE A 65 24.09 -22.98 -36.93
C ILE A 65 22.56 -23.06 -37.01
N SER A 66 21.94 -22.28 -37.91
CA SER A 66 20.50 -22.38 -38.22
C SER A 66 20.06 -23.73 -38.78
N SER A 67 20.99 -24.62 -39.13
CA SER A 67 20.68 -25.96 -39.63
C SER A 67 20.68 -27.03 -38.54
N LEU A 68 21.31 -26.80 -37.38
CA LEU A 68 21.28 -27.73 -36.25
C LEU A 68 19.85 -27.93 -35.73
N ARG A 69 19.54 -29.09 -35.16
CA ARG A 69 18.25 -29.28 -34.49
C ARG A 69 18.21 -28.54 -33.13
N PRO A 70 17.03 -28.21 -32.57
CA PRO A 70 16.93 -27.61 -31.25
C PRO A 70 17.59 -28.42 -30.12
N ASP A 71 17.49 -29.76 -30.15
CA ASP A 71 18.18 -30.66 -29.22
C ASP A 71 19.70 -30.59 -29.32
N GLN A 72 20.24 -30.37 -30.52
CA GLN A 72 21.68 -30.21 -30.74
C GLN A 72 22.20 -28.85 -30.24
N VAL A 73 21.41 -27.78 -30.36
CA VAL A 73 21.80 -26.45 -29.83
C VAL A 73 21.69 -26.44 -28.30
N ALA A 74 20.64 -27.06 -27.74
CA ALA A 74 20.50 -27.27 -26.29
C ALA A 74 21.54 -28.23 -25.69
N ALA A 75 22.34 -28.92 -26.50
CA ALA A 75 23.49 -29.67 -26.03
C ALA A 75 24.71 -28.77 -25.73
N PHE A 76 24.79 -27.55 -26.27
CA PHE A 76 25.96 -26.69 -26.07
C PHE A 76 26.09 -26.23 -24.61
N SER A 77 27.34 -26.15 -24.11
CA SER A 77 27.61 -25.57 -22.79
C SER A 77 27.39 -24.04 -22.79
N PRO A 78 27.21 -23.42 -21.60
CA PRO A 78 27.19 -21.96 -21.45
C PRO A 78 28.37 -21.26 -22.15
N GLU A 79 29.59 -21.79 -22.00
CA GLU A 79 30.81 -21.25 -22.59
C GLU A 79 30.84 -21.40 -24.12
N GLN A 80 30.24 -22.47 -24.65
CA GLN A 80 30.07 -22.66 -26.08
C GLN A 80 29.10 -21.64 -26.69
N LEU A 81 27.98 -21.34 -26.00
CA LEU A 81 27.02 -20.31 -26.42
C LEU A 81 27.63 -18.90 -26.34
N ALA A 82 28.33 -18.58 -25.26
CA ALA A 82 29.05 -17.32 -25.08
C ALA A 82 30.15 -17.10 -26.15
N ALA A 83 30.72 -18.17 -26.71
CA ALA A 83 31.75 -18.10 -27.75
C ALA A 83 31.21 -18.05 -29.19
N LEU A 84 29.89 -18.12 -29.40
CA LEU A 84 29.31 -17.92 -30.73
C LEU A 84 29.53 -16.47 -31.19
N THR A 85 29.74 -16.27 -32.49
CA THR A 85 29.81 -14.92 -33.07
C THR A 85 28.42 -14.28 -33.14
N ILE A 86 28.35 -12.95 -33.16
CA ILE A 86 27.10 -12.20 -33.33
C ILE A 86 26.30 -12.68 -34.55
N GLU A 87 26.97 -12.97 -35.68
CA GLU A 87 26.30 -13.49 -36.87
C GLU A 87 25.78 -14.93 -36.70
N GLN A 88 26.47 -15.79 -35.95
CA GLN A 88 25.95 -17.12 -35.60
C GLN A 88 24.68 -17.00 -34.72
N VAL A 89 24.72 -16.14 -33.70
CA VAL A 89 23.58 -15.89 -32.80
C VAL A 89 22.39 -15.30 -33.55
N ARG A 90 22.60 -14.37 -34.49
CA ARG A 90 21.55 -13.84 -35.38
C ARG A 90 20.90 -14.90 -36.27
N LYS A 91 21.56 -16.04 -36.51
CA LYS A 91 21.01 -17.15 -37.31
C LYS A 91 20.28 -18.22 -36.47
N LEU A 92 20.41 -18.22 -35.14
CA LEU A 92 19.63 -19.12 -34.29
C LEU A 92 18.12 -18.97 -34.56
N THR A 93 17.42 -20.10 -34.66
CA THR A 93 15.96 -20.11 -34.85
C THR A 93 15.23 -19.89 -33.52
N PRO A 94 13.95 -19.46 -33.54
CA PRO A 94 13.16 -19.34 -32.31
C PRO A 94 13.09 -20.67 -31.54
N ASP A 95 12.90 -21.80 -32.23
CA ASP A 95 12.87 -23.14 -31.62
C ASP A 95 14.19 -23.52 -30.95
N GLN A 96 15.32 -23.16 -31.55
CA GLN A 96 16.64 -23.42 -30.96
C GLN A 96 16.83 -22.65 -29.65
N ILE A 97 16.34 -21.41 -29.57
CA ILE A 97 16.45 -20.55 -28.37
C ILE A 97 15.43 -20.95 -27.29
N ALA A 98 14.22 -21.34 -27.69
CA ALA A 98 13.18 -21.84 -26.77
C ALA A 98 13.54 -23.20 -26.14
N LYS A 99 14.41 -23.98 -26.79
CA LYS A 99 14.87 -25.29 -26.27
C LYS A 99 16.03 -25.19 -25.28
N LEU A 100 16.69 -24.04 -25.16
CA LEU A 100 17.76 -23.80 -24.18
C LEU A 100 17.22 -23.80 -22.74
N SER A 101 18.07 -24.17 -21.77
CA SER A 101 17.83 -23.92 -20.35
C SER A 101 17.94 -22.43 -20.00
N ASP A 102 17.54 -22.06 -18.78
CA ASP A 102 17.68 -20.67 -18.31
C ASP A 102 19.15 -20.28 -18.14
N GLU A 103 20.01 -21.18 -17.67
CA GLU A 103 21.46 -20.95 -17.60
C GLU A 103 22.06 -20.74 -18.99
N GLN A 104 21.63 -21.52 -19.98
CA GLN A 104 22.08 -21.40 -21.37
C GLN A 104 21.60 -20.10 -22.03
N ARG A 105 20.34 -19.68 -21.80
CA ARG A 105 19.83 -18.37 -22.26
C ARG A 105 20.57 -17.21 -21.60
N ASN A 106 20.93 -17.36 -20.33
CA ASN A 106 21.66 -16.35 -19.56
C ASN A 106 23.18 -16.36 -19.78
N ALA A 107 23.71 -17.31 -20.56
CA ALA A 107 25.12 -17.40 -20.93
C ALA A 107 25.49 -16.54 -22.15
N PHE A 108 24.51 -16.06 -22.93
CA PHE A 108 24.79 -15.13 -24.01
C PHE A 108 25.36 -13.81 -23.46
N THR A 109 26.33 -13.23 -24.16
CA THR A 109 26.85 -11.89 -23.83
C THR A 109 25.81 -10.82 -24.16
N SER A 110 25.89 -9.66 -23.49
CA SER A 110 25.03 -8.52 -23.78
C SER A 110 25.09 -8.08 -25.24
N GLU A 111 26.25 -8.17 -25.90
CA GLU A 111 26.42 -7.87 -27.33
C GLU A 111 25.71 -8.88 -28.24
N GLN A 112 25.85 -10.17 -27.95
CA GLN A 112 25.14 -11.24 -28.67
C GLN A 112 23.61 -11.06 -28.54
N PHE A 113 23.14 -10.79 -27.32
CA PHE A 113 21.71 -10.64 -27.02
C PHE A 113 21.11 -9.36 -27.61
N ALA A 114 21.84 -8.24 -27.57
CA ALA A 114 21.46 -6.99 -28.22
C ALA A 114 21.28 -7.18 -29.75
N ALA A 115 22.15 -7.97 -30.37
CA ALA A 115 22.09 -8.25 -31.80
C ALA A 115 20.99 -9.25 -32.23
N MET A 116 20.35 -9.97 -31.29
CA MET A 116 19.24 -10.88 -31.60
C MET A 116 18.02 -10.12 -32.15
N ARG A 117 17.40 -10.70 -33.17
CA ARG A 117 16.20 -10.17 -33.83
C ARG A 117 14.97 -10.42 -32.94
N PRO A 118 14.00 -9.50 -32.86
CA PRO A 118 12.79 -9.68 -32.03
C PRO A 118 12.04 -10.99 -32.26
N ALA A 119 11.95 -11.44 -33.53
CA ALA A 119 11.32 -12.71 -33.89
C ALA A 119 11.98 -13.96 -33.25
N GLN A 120 13.24 -13.88 -32.82
CA GLN A 120 13.95 -14.99 -32.16
C GLN A 120 13.42 -15.28 -30.75
N PHE A 121 12.74 -14.31 -30.11
CA PHE A 121 12.05 -14.50 -28.82
C PHE A 121 10.61 -14.98 -28.99
N GLY A 122 10.06 -15.04 -30.22
CA GLY A 122 8.65 -15.31 -30.47
C GLY A 122 8.15 -16.69 -30.00
N HIS A 123 9.06 -17.63 -29.74
CA HIS A 123 8.73 -18.96 -29.18
C HIS A 123 9.13 -19.09 -27.69
N LEU A 124 9.62 -18.03 -27.05
CA LEU A 124 9.77 -18.00 -25.58
C LEU A 124 8.42 -17.73 -24.94
N ASP A 125 8.02 -18.63 -24.04
CA ASP A 125 6.86 -18.40 -23.17
C ASP A 125 7.16 -17.37 -22.06
N ALA A 126 6.13 -16.99 -21.30
CA ALA A 126 6.25 -15.98 -20.25
C ALA A 126 7.24 -16.38 -19.14
N PRO A 127 7.18 -17.59 -18.54
CA PRO A 127 8.22 -18.07 -17.62
C PRO A 127 9.65 -17.99 -18.18
N GLN A 128 9.88 -18.48 -19.40
CA GLN A 128 11.20 -18.47 -20.04
C GLN A 128 11.74 -17.06 -20.30
N PHE A 129 10.85 -16.11 -20.63
CA PHE A 129 11.21 -14.70 -20.81
C PHE A 129 11.47 -13.99 -19.47
N ALA A 130 10.68 -14.30 -18.43
CA ALA A 130 10.87 -13.79 -17.09
C ALA A 130 12.17 -14.29 -16.42
N ALA A 131 12.67 -15.46 -16.82
CA ALA A 131 13.93 -16.04 -16.35
C ALA A 131 15.21 -15.40 -16.94
N LEU A 132 15.08 -14.48 -17.90
CA LEU A 132 16.22 -13.75 -18.48
C LEU A 132 16.83 -12.75 -17.49
N ASN A 133 18.15 -12.68 -17.45
CA ASN A 133 18.89 -11.70 -16.65
C ASN A 133 18.48 -10.26 -17.04
N PRO A 134 18.19 -9.36 -16.06
CA PRO A 134 17.82 -7.97 -16.33
C PRO A 134 18.80 -7.23 -17.26
N ASP A 135 20.09 -7.50 -17.15
CA ASP A 135 21.13 -6.89 -17.98
C ASP A 135 21.03 -7.29 -19.46
N LEU A 136 20.60 -8.51 -19.76
CA LEU A 136 20.37 -8.95 -21.15
C LEU A 136 19.14 -8.28 -21.75
N VAL A 137 18.06 -8.17 -20.97
CA VAL A 137 16.85 -7.44 -21.38
C VAL A 137 17.18 -5.97 -21.62
N ALA A 138 17.97 -5.34 -20.73
CA ALA A 138 18.41 -3.96 -20.84
C ALA A 138 19.45 -3.72 -21.94
N ALA A 139 20.22 -4.72 -22.37
CA ALA A 139 21.19 -4.58 -23.45
C ALA A 139 20.57 -4.34 -24.84
N ARG A 140 19.27 -4.57 -25.01
CA ARG A 140 18.59 -4.42 -26.31
C ARG A 140 18.53 -2.97 -26.80
N ASP A 141 18.77 -2.73 -28.08
CA ASP A 141 18.54 -1.41 -28.66
C ASP A 141 17.05 -0.97 -28.57
N PRO A 142 16.73 0.29 -28.22
CA PRO A 142 15.36 0.80 -28.09
C PRO A 142 14.43 0.52 -29.29
N VAL A 143 14.93 0.65 -30.52
CA VAL A 143 14.15 0.39 -31.76
C VAL A 143 13.77 -1.08 -31.88
N THR A 144 14.53 -1.97 -31.24
CA THR A 144 14.23 -3.40 -31.19
C THR A 144 13.39 -3.79 -29.97
N THR A 145 13.38 -3.00 -28.90
CA THR A 145 12.47 -3.18 -27.74
C THR A 145 11.02 -2.89 -28.11
N ALA A 146 10.78 -1.90 -28.96
CA ALA A 146 9.47 -1.61 -29.57
C ALA A 146 8.86 -2.77 -30.40
N LYS A 147 9.62 -3.86 -30.61
CA LYS A 147 9.24 -5.02 -31.44
C LYS A 147 9.06 -6.31 -30.64
N LEU A 148 9.16 -6.26 -29.29
CA LEU A 148 8.76 -7.36 -28.41
C LEU A 148 7.22 -7.50 -28.41
N SER A 149 6.69 -8.71 -28.20
CA SER A 149 5.23 -8.89 -28.13
C SER A 149 4.65 -8.25 -26.85
N PRO A 150 3.36 -7.90 -26.84
CA PRO A 150 2.64 -7.56 -25.62
C PRO A 150 2.81 -8.60 -24.50
N ASP A 151 2.83 -9.90 -24.85
CA ASP A 151 2.99 -11.01 -23.91
C ASP A 151 4.39 -11.02 -23.25
N HIS A 152 5.45 -10.72 -24.01
CA HIS A 152 6.79 -10.56 -23.45
C HIS A 152 6.87 -9.38 -22.46
N ILE A 153 6.15 -8.29 -22.74
CA ILE A 153 6.09 -7.12 -21.84
C ILE A 153 5.29 -7.44 -20.57
N SER A 154 4.18 -8.17 -20.66
CA SER A 154 3.40 -8.60 -19.48
C SER A 154 4.14 -9.62 -18.61
N ALA A 155 5.07 -10.39 -19.20
CA ALA A 155 5.95 -11.33 -18.52
C ALA A 155 7.14 -10.69 -17.77
N LEU A 156 7.51 -9.43 -18.06
CA LEU A 156 8.71 -8.81 -17.49
C LEU A 156 8.68 -8.76 -15.95
N THR A 157 9.79 -9.14 -15.31
CA THR A 157 9.96 -8.97 -13.87
C THR A 157 10.15 -7.49 -13.50
N ARG A 158 10.04 -7.16 -12.21
CA ARG A 158 10.30 -5.80 -11.72
C ARG A 158 11.75 -5.40 -11.97
N GLU A 159 12.68 -6.33 -11.80
CA GLU A 159 14.10 -6.15 -11.97
C GLU A 159 14.42 -5.85 -13.45
N GLN A 160 13.82 -6.61 -14.38
CA GLN A 160 13.92 -6.37 -15.82
C GLN A 160 13.32 -5.00 -16.22
N LEU A 161 12.08 -4.68 -15.80
CA LEU A 161 11.47 -3.35 -16.03
C LEU A 161 12.30 -2.21 -15.42
N GLY A 162 12.93 -2.47 -14.27
CA GLY A 162 13.78 -1.53 -13.57
C GLY A 162 15.08 -1.22 -14.33
N ALA A 163 15.66 -2.24 -14.96
CA ALA A 163 16.89 -2.16 -15.74
C ALA A 163 16.71 -1.45 -17.10
N LEU A 164 15.50 -1.47 -17.68
CA LEU A 164 15.22 -0.77 -18.94
C LEU A 164 15.61 0.72 -18.87
N THR A 165 16.40 1.17 -19.85
CA THR A 165 16.77 2.57 -20.07
C THR A 165 15.55 3.43 -20.40
N ILE A 166 15.70 4.75 -20.29
CA ILE A 166 14.62 5.69 -20.62
C ILE A 166 14.21 5.56 -22.09
N HIS A 167 15.17 5.48 -23.02
CA HIS A 167 14.87 5.33 -24.44
C HIS A 167 14.15 4.02 -24.77
N GLN A 168 14.45 2.92 -24.08
CA GLN A 168 13.69 1.67 -24.20
C GLN A 168 12.25 1.81 -23.69
N ILE A 169 12.04 2.51 -22.57
CA ILE A 169 10.69 2.81 -22.06
C ILE A 169 9.95 3.73 -23.03
N GLU A 170 10.56 4.82 -23.50
CA GLU A 170 9.99 5.75 -24.49
C GLU A 170 9.61 5.06 -25.82
N ALA A 171 10.37 4.04 -26.22
CA ALA A 171 10.11 3.26 -27.42
C ALA A 171 8.96 2.25 -27.28
N LEU A 172 8.43 2.00 -26.06
CA LEU A 172 7.27 1.12 -25.87
C LEU A 172 6.04 1.68 -26.59
N THR A 173 5.42 0.85 -27.42
CA THR A 173 4.20 1.16 -28.16
C THR A 173 2.96 1.17 -27.26
N LYS A 174 1.85 1.78 -27.72
CA LYS A 174 0.56 1.78 -27.00
C LYS A 174 0.08 0.38 -26.59
N GLN A 175 0.25 -0.63 -27.45
CA GLN A 175 -0.12 -2.01 -27.15
C GLN A 175 0.76 -2.62 -26.05
N GLN A 176 2.07 -2.35 -26.09
CA GLN A 176 3.02 -2.79 -25.06
C GLN A 176 2.77 -2.09 -23.72
N THR A 177 2.50 -0.77 -23.71
CA THR A 177 2.14 -0.04 -22.49
C THR A 177 0.84 -0.57 -21.88
N ALA A 178 -0.18 -0.86 -22.71
CA ALA A 178 -1.43 -1.46 -22.26
C ALA A 178 -1.28 -2.92 -21.74
N ALA A 179 -0.20 -3.62 -22.11
CA ALA A 179 0.08 -4.98 -21.66
C ALA A 179 0.80 -5.07 -20.31
N LEU A 180 1.33 -3.95 -19.79
CA LEU A 180 1.90 -3.90 -18.45
C LEU A 180 0.82 -4.20 -17.41
N THR A 181 1.04 -5.18 -16.54
CA THR A 181 0.07 -5.50 -15.50
C THR A 181 -0.02 -4.36 -14.46
N PRO A 182 -1.20 -4.13 -13.85
CA PRO A 182 -1.33 -3.19 -12.73
C PRO A 182 -0.36 -3.52 -11.59
N LYS A 183 -0.08 -4.81 -11.38
CA LYS A 183 0.97 -5.27 -10.46
C LYS A 183 2.34 -4.71 -10.85
N GLN A 184 2.86 -5.01 -12.05
CA GLN A 184 4.17 -4.52 -12.50
C GLN A 184 4.34 -3.01 -12.26
N LEU A 185 3.34 -2.21 -12.65
CA LEU A 185 3.35 -0.75 -12.47
C LEU A 185 3.32 -0.33 -10.98
N GLY A 186 2.46 -0.93 -10.15
CA GLY A 186 2.41 -0.69 -8.70
C GLY A 186 3.67 -1.17 -7.95
N GLU A 187 4.51 -2.01 -8.58
CA GLU A 187 5.78 -2.46 -8.02
C GLU A 187 7.01 -1.62 -8.42
N LEU A 188 6.88 -0.73 -9.41
CA LEU A 188 7.96 0.18 -9.81
C LEU A 188 8.28 1.21 -8.72
N SER A 189 9.56 1.57 -8.58
CA SER A 189 9.92 2.76 -7.80
C SER A 189 9.41 4.05 -8.47
N PRO A 190 9.21 5.15 -7.73
CA PRO A 190 8.86 6.45 -8.33
C PRO A 190 9.89 6.91 -9.37
N GLY A 191 11.17 6.59 -9.13
CA GLY A 191 12.28 6.85 -10.04
C GLY A 191 12.25 6.02 -11.34
N GLN A 192 11.60 4.86 -11.33
CA GLN A 192 11.34 4.03 -12.51
C GLN A 192 10.07 4.48 -13.24
N LEU A 193 8.96 4.76 -12.53
CA LEU A 193 7.71 5.19 -13.17
C LEU A 193 7.86 6.51 -13.95
N ARG A 194 8.65 7.46 -13.42
CA ARG A 194 8.89 8.74 -14.12
C ARG A 194 9.63 8.61 -15.46
N LYS A 195 10.17 7.42 -15.81
CA LYS A 195 10.72 7.13 -17.15
C LYS A 195 9.64 7.11 -18.24
N PHE A 196 8.38 6.85 -17.88
CA PHE A 196 7.25 6.87 -18.83
C PHE A 196 6.90 8.31 -19.23
N THR A 197 6.59 8.52 -20.51
CA THR A 197 6.17 9.84 -21.03
C THR A 197 4.72 10.19 -20.67
N PRO A 198 4.31 11.48 -20.68
CA PRO A 198 2.91 11.89 -20.54
C PRO A 198 1.95 11.21 -21.53
N THR A 199 2.44 10.92 -22.74
CA THR A 199 1.68 10.22 -23.77
C THR A 199 1.45 8.76 -23.41
N GLN A 200 2.47 8.07 -22.89
CA GLN A 200 2.36 6.69 -22.42
C GLN A 200 1.51 6.56 -21.16
N PHE A 201 1.55 7.53 -20.24
CA PHE A 201 0.62 7.55 -19.11
C PHE A 201 -0.84 7.64 -19.59
N ALA A 202 -1.13 8.44 -20.61
CA ALA A 202 -2.45 8.51 -21.25
C ALA A 202 -2.80 7.28 -22.11
N TRP A 203 -1.87 6.33 -22.32
CA TRP A 203 -2.14 5.02 -22.91
C TRP A 203 -2.47 3.96 -21.87
N MET A 204 -2.25 4.25 -20.57
CA MET A 204 -2.54 3.30 -19.51
C MET A 204 -4.05 3.13 -19.30
N SER A 205 -4.46 1.93 -18.93
CA SER A 205 -5.84 1.65 -18.49
C SER A 205 -6.12 2.26 -17.12
N THR A 206 -7.41 2.41 -16.79
CA THR A 206 -7.82 2.87 -15.46
C THR A 206 -7.24 1.97 -14.36
N ASP A 207 -7.28 0.65 -14.51
CA ASP A 207 -6.73 -0.31 -13.53
C ASP A 207 -5.22 -0.17 -13.34
N GLN A 208 -4.48 0.05 -14.42
CA GLN A 208 -3.04 0.33 -14.38
C GLN A 208 -2.75 1.62 -13.60
N THR A 209 -3.44 2.72 -13.90
CA THR A 209 -3.29 3.99 -13.15
C THR A 209 -3.77 3.87 -11.70
N ASN A 210 -4.80 3.05 -11.46
CA ASN A 210 -5.37 2.79 -10.15
C ASN A 210 -4.53 1.89 -9.25
N ALA A 211 -3.52 1.19 -9.79
CA ALA A 211 -2.56 0.46 -8.96
C ALA A 211 -1.45 1.36 -8.39
N LEU A 212 -1.17 2.50 -9.04
CA LEU A 212 -0.09 3.41 -8.66
C LEU A 212 -0.30 4.02 -7.25
N SER A 213 0.79 4.23 -6.53
CA SER A 213 0.83 4.88 -5.20
C SER A 213 0.84 6.40 -5.31
N VAL A 214 0.52 7.09 -4.21
CA VAL A 214 0.56 8.56 -4.15
C VAL A 214 1.96 9.09 -4.46
N LEU A 215 3.01 8.48 -3.89
CA LEU A 215 4.41 8.89 -4.11
C LEU A 215 4.83 8.76 -5.58
N GLN A 216 4.42 7.68 -6.24
CA GLN A 216 4.66 7.47 -7.66
C GLN A 216 4.04 8.60 -8.49
N LEU A 217 2.77 8.92 -8.23
CA LEU A 217 2.01 9.93 -8.97
C LEU A 217 2.47 11.37 -8.68
N THR A 218 2.80 11.72 -7.44
CA THR A 218 3.36 13.04 -7.12
C THR A 218 4.74 13.25 -7.74
N THR A 219 5.61 12.22 -7.69
CA THR A 219 6.92 12.25 -8.37
C THR A 219 6.77 12.41 -9.87
N TYR A 220 5.86 11.65 -10.48
CA TYR A 220 5.56 11.70 -11.91
C TYR A 220 5.06 13.09 -12.32
N ARG A 221 4.05 13.61 -11.61
CA ARG A 221 3.47 14.95 -11.83
C ARG A 221 4.51 16.05 -11.69
N ALA A 222 5.39 15.97 -10.70
CA ALA A 222 6.46 16.95 -10.49
C ALA A 222 7.52 16.91 -11.60
N THR A 223 7.92 15.70 -12.03
CA THR A 223 8.89 15.51 -13.13
C THR A 223 8.36 16.06 -14.45
N HIS A 224 7.10 15.74 -14.79
CA HIS A 224 6.50 16.07 -16.08
C HIS A 224 5.69 17.37 -16.10
N LYS A 225 5.72 18.18 -15.02
CA LYS A 225 4.90 19.39 -14.86
C LYS A 225 4.94 20.36 -16.05
N LYS A 226 6.09 20.46 -16.73
CA LYS A 226 6.29 21.35 -17.90
C LYS A 226 6.00 20.68 -19.26
N ALA A 227 5.85 19.36 -19.29
CA ALA A 227 5.69 18.56 -20.51
C ALA A 227 4.26 18.02 -20.71
N MET A 228 3.44 18.01 -19.66
CA MET A 228 2.03 17.60 -19.74
C MET A 228 1.16 18.69 -20.38
N THR A 229 0.24 18.27 -21.24
CA THR A 229 -0.95 19.05 -21.61
C THR A 229 -1.92 19.17 -20.42
N PRO A 230 -2.86 20.13 -20.41
CA PRO A 230 -3.86 20.24 -19.35
C PRO A 230 -4.66 18.94 -19.14
N VAL A 231 -5.05 18.26 -20.22
CA VAL A 231 -5.80 16.98 -20.16
C VAL A 231 -4.97 15.87 -19.51
N GLN A 232 -3.67 15.77 -19.83
CA GLN A 232 -2.76 14.82 -19.17
C GLN A 232 -2.55 15.17 -17.69
N ALA A 233 -2.46 16.45 -17.33
CA ALA A 233 -2.36 16.86 -15.95
C ALA A 233 -3.61 16.44 -15.15
N THR A 234 -4.81 16.60 -15.73
CA THR A 234 -6.08 16.15 -15.13
C THR A 234 -6.16 14.63 -14.98
N SER A 235 -5.68 13.84 -15.93
CA SER A 235 -5.69 12.36 -15.78
C SER A 235 -4.74 11.88 -14.68
N VAL A 236 -3.58 12.54 -14.52
CA VAL A 236 -2.66 12.29 -13.39
C VAL A 236 -3.28 12.74 -12.06
N ASP A 237 -4.01 13.85 -12.02
CA ASP A 237 -4.73 14.30 -10.82
C ASP A 237 -5.85 13.32 -10.40
N LEU A 238 -6.62 12.80 -11.36
CA LEU A 238 -7.67 11.82 -11.08
C LEU A 238 -7.09 10.54 -10.46
N ALA A 239 -6.01 10.00 -11.06
CA ALA A 239 -5.30 8.85 -10.51
C ALA A 239 -4.72 9.16 -9.11
N LEU A 240 -4.22 10.38 -8.88
CA LEU A 240 -3.69 10.83 -7.59
C LEU A 240 -4.78 10.92 -6.51
N THR A 241 -5.97 11.41 -6.84
CA THR A 241 -7.13 11.41 -5.93
C THR A 241 -7.53 9.98 -5.57
N HIS A 242 -7.65 9.08 -6.55
CA HIS A 242 -7.95 7.67 -6.28
C HIS A 242 -6.86 7.00 -5.42
N ALA A 243 -5.57 7.26 -5.68
CA ALA A 243 -4.48 6.75 -4.86
C ALA A 243 -4.51 7.27 -3.41
N ARG A 244 -4.87 8.54 -3.20
CA ARG A 244 -5.06 9.13 -1.86
C ARG A 244 -6.22 8.46 -1.12
N MET A 245 -7.37 8.29 -1.77
CA MET A 245 -8.52 7.60 -1.18
C MET A 245 -8.16 6.16 -0.76
N ARG A 246 -7.44 5.42 -1.62
CA ARG A 246 -6.99 4.05 -1.32
C ARG A 246 -6.00 4.00 -0.15
N GLU A 247 -4.99 4.86 -0.13
CA GLU A 247 -4.02 4.94 0.99
C GLU A 247 -4.72 5.37 2.30
N ASN A 248 -5.68 6.29 2.25
CA ASN A 248 -6.46 6.71 3.41
C ASN A 248 -7.39 5.61 3.92
N ALA A 249 -8.09 4.89 3.04
CA ALA A 249 -8.96 3.77 3.42
C ALA A 249 -8.17 2.61 4.03
N GLN A 250 -7.00 2.29 3.47
CA GLN A 250 -6.07 1.32 4.07
C GLN A 250 -5.55 1.80 5.43
N ALA A 251 -5.28 3.10 5.58
CA ALA A 251 -4.88 3.68 6.86
C ALA A 251 -5.99 3.57 7.91
N LEU A 252 -7.23 3.93 7.55
CA LEU A 252 -8.39 3.87 8.42
C LEU A 252 -8.74 2.43 8.82
N ALA A 253 -8.74 1.47 7.89
CA ALA A 253 -9.02 0.07 8.19
C ALA A 253 -7.97 -0.54 9.13
N THR A 254 -6.68 -0.25 8.90
CA THR A 254 -5.60 -0.69 9.78
C THR A 254 -5.68 -0.01 11.14
N PHE A 255 -5.96 1.29 11.18
CA PHE A 255 -6.15 2.03 12.43
C PHE A 255 -7.34 1.51 13.23
N GLY A 256 -8.50 1.27 12.59
CA GLY A 256 -9.68 0.72 13.22
C GLY A 256 -9.37 -0.60 13.93
N GLY A 257 -8.74 -1.55 13.21
CA GLY A 257 -8.27 -2.81 13.79
C GLY A 257 -7.30 -2.62 14.97
N MET A 258 -6.29 -1.76 14.81
CA MET A 258 -5.33 -1.46 15.88
C MET A 258 -5.98 -0.80 17.11
N SER A 259 -6.92 0.13 16.90
CA SER A 259 -7.61 0.86 17.97
C SER A 259 -8.52 -0.07 18.77
N THR A 260 -9.26 -0.97 18.11
CA THR A 260 -10.05 -2.03 18.76
C THR A 260 -9.15 -2.99 19.55
N THR A 261 -8.06 -3.48 18.96
CA THR A 261 -7.11 -4.36 19.68
C THR A 261 -6.46 -3.67 20.88
N SER A 262 -6.09 -2.40 20.74
CA SER A 262 -5.54 -1.57 21.81
C SER A 262 -6.55 -1.39 22.95
N TYR A 263 -7.80 -1.03 22.63
CA TYR A 263 -8.87 -0.87 23.60
C TYR A 263 -9.14 -2.16 24.37
N MET A 264 -9.25 -3.31 23.68
CA MET A 264 -9.44 -4.61 24.32
C MET A 264 -8.28 -4.94 25.28
N LEU A 265 -7.03 -4.80 24.82
CA LEU A 265 -5.85 -5.02 25.65
C LEU A 265 -5.87 -4.12 26.90
N TRP A 266 -6.14 -2.82 26.74
CA TRP A 266 -6.13 -1.87 27.84
C TRP A 266 -7.29 -2.04 28.82
N SER A 267 -8.49 -2.39 28.33
CA SER A 267 -9.63 -2.71 29.19
C SER A 267 -9.42 -3.97 30.04
N SER A 268 -8.49 -4.86 29.65
CA SER A 268 -8.13 -6.06 30.39
C SER A 268 -7.01 -5.88 31.43
N LEU A 269 -6.32 -4.74 31.42
CA LEU A 269 -5.17 -4.47 32.31
C LEU A 269 -5.59 -3.66 33.56
N PRO A 270 -5.00 -3.91 34.74
CA PRO A 270 -5.24 -3.09 35.92
C PRO A 270 -4.85 -1.62 35.68
N PRO A 271 -5.56 -0.62 36.25
CA PRO A 271 -5.29 0.80 35.98
C PRO A 271 -3.84 1.24 36.23
N THR A 272 -3.17 0.68 37.25
CA THR A 272 -1.76 0.96 37.60
C THR A 272 -0.75 0.39 36.59
N TRP A 273 -1.14 -0.54 35.73
CA TRP A 273 -0.25 -1.15 34.74
C TRP A 273 -0.16 -0.36 33.43
N THR A 274 -0.98 0.68 33.27
CA THR A 274 -1.06 1.50 32.05
C THR A 274 0.25 2.21 31.72
N ALA A 275 0.83 2.93 32.69
CA ALA A 275 2.12 3.59 32.55
C ALA A 275 3.27 2.59 32.36
N THR A 276 3.26 1.46 33.08
CA THR A 276 4.29 0.40 32.98
C THR A 276 4.33 -0.21 31.57
N ALA A 277 3.18 -0.60 31.01
CA ALA A 277 3.12 -1.18 29.68
C ALA A 277 3.42 -0.14 28.57
N GLY A 278 3.07 1.13 28.78
CA GLY A 278 3.50 2.24 27.91
C GLY A 278 5.03 2.43 27.91
N ALA A 279 5.66 2.40 29.07
CA ALA A 279 7.11 2.50 29.22
C ALA A 279 7.84 1.34 28.54
N VAL A 280 7.40 0.10 28.76
CA VAL A 280 7.96 -1.10 28.11
C VAL A 280 7.80 -1.03 26.59
N ALA A 281 6.65 -0.59 26.07
CA ALA A 281 6.43 -0.42 24.64
C ALA A 281 7.42 0.59 24.01
N LEU A 282 7.72 1.69 24.70
CA LEU A 282 8.72 2.66 24.26
C LEU A 282 10.15 2.10 24.34
N GLY A 283 10.51 1.37 25.41
CA GLY A 283 11.82 0.73 25.53
C GLY A 283 12.09 -0.29 24.42
N VAL A 284 11.09 -1.12 24.09
CA VAL A 284 11.15 -2.06 22.95
C VAL A 284 11.32 -1.29 21.63
N ARG A 285 10.56 -0.21 21.41
CA ARG A 285 10.66 0.60 20.20
C ARG A 285 12.01 1.30 20.05
N GLY A 286 12.58 1.82 21.15
CA GLY A 286 13.92 2.38 21.19
C GLY A 286 15.00 1.35 20.84
N THR A 287 14.87 0.13 21.36
CA THR A 287 15.76 -1.00 21.01
C THR A 287 15.66 -1.37 19.52
N ILE A 288 14.45 -1.40 18.95
CA ILE A 288 14.22 -1.66 17.52
C ILE A 288 14.89 -0.59 16.66
N PHE A 289 14.68 0.69 16.95
CA PHE A 289 15.27 1.79 16.19
C PHE A 289 16.80 1.84 16.32
N GLY A 290 17.35 1.54 17.50
CA GLY A 290 18.79 1.34 17.69
C GLY A 290 19.33 0.20 16.82
N ALA A 291 18.68 -0.96 16.82
CA ALA A 291 19.07 -2.10 15.99
C ALA A 291 18.97 -1.80 14.48
N GLN A 292 17.95 -1.07 14.04
CA GLN A 292 17.78 -0.65 12.65
C GLN A 292 18.83 0.38 12.21
N ALA A 293 19.21 1.30 13.10
CA ALA A 293 20.29 2.25 12.84
C ALA A 293 21.65 1.56 12.72
N LEU A 294 21.97 0.64 13.63
CA LEU A 294 23.25 -0.08 13.68
C LEU A 294 23.38 -1.16 12.59
N PHE A 295 22.33 -1.95 12.33
CA PHE A 295 22.39 -3.16 11.51
C PHE A 295 21.43 -3.15 10.29
N PRO A 296 21.48 -2.11 9.43
CA PRO A 296 20.48 -1.85 8.39
C PRO A 296 20.27 -3.01 7.42
N ASN A 297 21.35 -3.74 7.10
CA ASN A 297 21.36 -4.84 6.15
C ASN A 297 20.78 -6.13 6.76
N ALA A 298 20.81 -6.28 8.09
CA ALA A 298 20.18 -7.40 8.79
C ALA A 298 18.69 -7.10 9.04
N THR A 299 18.37 -5.85 9.37
CA THR A 299 17.01 -5.37 9.70
C THR A 299 16.20 -4.88 8.50
N ALA A 300 16.69 -5.05 7.27
CA ALA A 300 15.99 -4.60 6.06
C ALA A 300 14.61 -5.29 5.92
N GLY A 301 13.55 -4.52 5.63
CA GLY A 301 12.15 -4.98 5.68
C GLY A 301 11.76 -6.10 4.70
N HIS A 302 12.62 -6.49 3.75
CA HIS A 302 12.42 -7.68 2.93
C HIS A 302 12.91 -8.97 3.61
N LYS A 303 13.79 -8.88 4.62
CA LYS A 303 14.36 -10.02 5.35
C LYS A 303 13.50 -10.44 6.54
N PRO A 304 13.54 -11.72 6.96
CA PRO A 304 12.74 -12.21 8.09
C PRO A 304 12.92 -11.40 9.38
N PHE A 305 14.17 -11.09 9.75
CA PHE A 305 14.46 -10.32 10.97
C PHE A 305 13.94 -8.87 10.88
N GLY A 306 14.07 -8.21 9.72
CA GLY A 306 13.49 -6.89 9.49
C GLY A 306 11.96 -6.88 9.57
N LYS A 307 11.30 -7.89 9.00
CA LYS A 307 9.84 -8.06 9.12
C LYS A 307 9.41 -8.28 10.57
N PHE A 308 10.12 -9.12 11.32
CA PHE A 308 9.88 -9.34 12.75
C PHE A 308 10.00 -8.04 13.56
N LEU A 309 11.09 -7.28 13.38
CA LEU A 309 11.27 -6.00 14.08
C LEU A 309 10.18 -4.98 13.71
N ASN A 310 9.73 -4.94 12.45
CA ASN A 310 8.64 -4.07 12.03
C ASN A 310 7.28 -4.49 12.63
N ALA A 311 7.01 -5.80 12.71
CA ALA A 311 5.80 -6.32 13.36
C ALA A 311 5.79 -6.05 14.87
N LEU A 312 6.92 -6.31 15.55
CA LEU A 312 7.10 -5.98 16.96
C LEU A 312 6.96 -4.47 17.21
N GLY A 313 7.57 -3.65 16.35
CA GLY A 313 7.41 -2.20 16.35
C GLY A 313 5.95 -1.78 16.21
N GLY A 314 5.23 -2.31 15.23
CA GLY A 314 3.79 -2.11 15.06
C GLY A 314 2.99 -2.48 16.31
N ALA A 315 3.27 -3.62 16.94
CA ALA A 315 2.65 -4.02 18.20
C ALA A 315 2.92 -3.03 19.34
N THR A 316 4.12 -2.42 19.42
CA THR A 316 4.36 -1.34 20.41
C THR A 316 3.52 -0.09 20.15
N PHE A 317 3.08 0.18 18.92
CA PHE A 317 2.17 1.30 18.63
C PHE A 317 0.73 0.97 19.03
N VAL A 318 0.30 -0.29 18.88
CA VAL A 318 -0.98 -0.79 19.42
C VAL A 318 -0.97 -0.71 20.95
N ALA A 319 0.12 -1.14 21.59
CA ALA A 319 0.29 -1.00 23.03
C ALA A 319 0.28 0.47 23.45
N ALA A 320 1.17 1.33 22.93
CA ALA A 320 1.30 2.73 23.36
C ALA A 320 0.16 3.69 22.91
N ALA A 321 -1.04 3.19 22.59
CA ALA A 321 -2.21 3.98 22.22
C ALA A 321 -3.45 3.84 23.17
N PRO A 322 -3.28 3.75 24.51
CA PRO A 322 -4.44 3.77 25.42
C PRO A 322 -5.22 5.07 25.24
N GLY A 323 -6.52 4.95 24.94
CA GLY A 323 -7.43 6.09 24.91
C GLY A 323 -7.22 7.07 23.76
N SER A 324 -6.77 6.65 22.58
CA SER A 324 -6.70 7.54 21.39
C SER A 324 -8.03 8.27 21.07
N ALA A 325 -9.18 7.69 21.42
CA ALA A 325 -10.50 8.35 21.37
C ALA A 325 -10.80 9.23 22.59
N THR A 326 -10.50 8.79 23.82
CA THR A 326 -10.80 9.53 25.06
C THR A 326 -9.84 10.67 25.36
N ALA A 327 -8.58 10.58 24.92
CA ALA A 327 -7.55 11.60 25.11
C ALA A 327 -7.68 12.79 24.14
N MET A 328 -8.35 12.61 22.99
CA MET A 328 -8.78 13.72 22.12
C MET A 328 -9.89 14.58 22.76
N ILE A 329 -10.70 14.00 23.65
CA ILE A 329 -11.97 14.59 24.10
C ILE A 329 -11.93 15.01 25.59
N GLY A 330 -11.10 14.38 26.44
CA GLY A 330 -11.11 14.60 27.90
C GLY A 330 -9.78 14.93 28.57
N GLY A 331 -8.67 15.14 27.84
CA GLY A 331 -7.36 15.42 28.41
C GLY A 331 -7.09 16.90 28.69
N LYS A 332 -6.41 17.24 29.80
CA LYS A 332 -5.98 18.63 30.12
C LYS A 332 -4.95 19.22 29.14
N GLU A 333 -4.32 18.39 28.31
CA GLU A 333 -3.26 18.73 27.34
C GLU A 333 -3.67 18.28 25.93
N ILE A 334 -4.80 18.78 25.42
CA ILE A 334 -5.43 18.35 24.14
C ILE A 334 -4.42 18.36 22.98
N VAL A 335 -3.61 19.43 22.86
CA VAL A 335 -2.67 19.60 21.73
C VAL A 335 -1.57 18.54 21.70
N VAL A 336 -0.98 18.22 22.85
CA VAL A 336 0.08 17.21 22.96
C VAL A 336 -0.52 15.81 22.74
N ASN A 337 -1.61 15.48 23.41
CA ASN A 337 -2.26 14.17 23.28
C ASN A 337 -2.75 13.91 21.84
N SER A 338 -3.30 14.91 21.16
CA SER A 338 -3.78 14.79 19.78
C SER A 338 -2.64 14.55 18.78
N THR A 339 -1.52 15.26 18.93
CA THR A 339 -0.39 15.17 17.99
C THR A 339 0.40 13.86 18.12
N PHE A 340 0.66 13.40 19.35
CA PHE A 340 1.25 12.09 19.59
C PHE A 340 0.31 10.95 19.18
N THR A 341 -1.00 11.07 19.41
CA THR A 341 -2.00 10.10 18.94
C THR A 341 -1.99 10.00 17.41
N LEU A 342 -2.12 11.12 16.69
CA LEU A 342 -2.08 11.16 15.23
C LEU A 342 -0.78 10.53 14.67
N GLY A 343 0.37 10.80 15.29
CA GLY A 343 1.62 10.15 14.93
C GLY A 343 1.63 8.65 15.18
N ASN A 344 1.20 8.18 16.36
CA ASN A 344 1.13 6.75 16.68
C ASN A 344 0.20 6.00 15.70
N ILE A 345 -0.92 6.62 15.29
CA ILE A 345 -1.83 6.09 14.27
C ILE A 345 -1.09 5.91 12.94
N VAL A 346 -0.46 6.97 12.44
CA VAL A 346 0.12 6.99 11.08
C VAL A 346 1.41 6.16 11.01
N TYR A 347 2.31 6.27 11.98
CA TYR A 347 3.55 5.49 12.02
C TYR A 347 3.32 4.04 12.45
N GLY A 348 2.40 3.76 13.38
CA GLY A 348 2.01 2.40 13.74
C GLY A 348 1.41 1.65 12.55
N THR A 349 0.50 2.29 11.83
CA THR A 349 -0.08 1.76 10.58
C THR A 349 1.01 1.49 9.55
N LYS A 350 1.91 2.46 9.32
CA LYS A 350 3.02 2.33 8.37
C LYS A 350 3.95 1.18 8.73
N SER A 351 4.31 1.01 10.01
CA SER A 351 5.13 -0.11 10.50
C SER A 351 4.42 -1.46 10.33
N MET A 352 3.11 -1.53 10.61
CA MET A 352 2.32 -2.74 10.46
C MET A 352 2.21 -3.17 8.99
N LEU A 353 1.87 -2.24 8.09
CA LEU A 353 1.82 -2.49 6.64
C LEU A 353 3.22 -2.81 6.08
N GLN A 354 4.29 -2.20 6.60
CA GLN A 354 5.67 -2.56 6.26
C GLN A 354 6.03 -4.00 6.66
N SER A 355 5.49 -4.51 7.77
CA SER A 355 5.74 -5.89 8.22
C SER A 355 5.14 -6.93 7.25
N PHE A 356 3.90 -6.68 6.78
CA PHE A 356 3.20 -7.56 5.83
C PHE A 356 3.75 -7.43 4.41
N THR A 357 3.89 -6.20 3.89
CA THR A 357 4.21 -5.95 2.47
C THR A 357 5.71 -5.87 2.18
N GLY A 358 6.55 -5.69 3.20
CA GLY A 358 7.97 -5.37 3.06
C GLY A 358 8.25 -3.98 2.48
N ARG A 359 7.25 -3.08 2.36
CA ARG A 359 7.36 -1.77 1.69
C ARG A 359 6.78 -0.62 2.51
N PRO A 360 7.29 0.62 2.37
CA PRO A 360 6.65 1.80 2.95
C PRO A 360 5.32 2.10 2.23
N VAL A 361 4.22 1.69 2.84
CA VAL A 361 2.85 2.08 2.43
C VAL A 361 2.43 3.31 3.26
N ILE A 362 1.62 4.21 2.70
CA ILE A 362 1.18 5.47 3.31
C ILE A 362 2.34 6.46 3.56
N ARG A 363 2.93 6.95 2.47
CA ARG A 363 3.93 8.03 2.56
C ARG A 363 3.27 9.41 2.73
N ASN A 364 2.14 9.64 2.05
CA ASN A 364 1.53 10.97 1.98
C ASN A 364 1.01 11.46 3.33
N LEU A 365 0.23 10.65 4.04
CA LEU A 365 -0.31 10.97 5.38
C LEU A 365 0.82 11.15 6.41
N ALA A 366 1.88 10.34 6.32
CA ALA A 366 3.04 10.42 7.21
C ALA A 366 3.85 11.72 7.02
N GLU A 367 4.05 12.17 5.79
CA GLU A 367 4.99 13.27 5.52
C GLU A 367 4.32 14.65 5.43
N HIS A 368 3.05 14.72 5.02
CA HIS A 368 2.34 16.00 4.83
C HIS A 368 1.37 16.34 5.97
N LEU A 369 0.93 15.36 6.77
CA LEU A 369 0.04 15.58 7.91
C LEU A 369 0.73 15.27 9.25
N ALA A 370 1.25 14.04 9.41
CA ALA A 370 1.84 13.61 10.67
C ALA A 370 3.19 14.30 10.97
N GLY A 371 4.08 14.42 9.99
CA GLY A 371 5.39 15.08 10.15
C GLY A 371 5.33 16.46 10.81
N PRO A 372 4.63 17.45 10.22
CA PRO A 372 4.47 18.78 10.81
C PRO A 372 3.81 18.76 12.20
N GLY A 373 2.74 17.96 12.36
CA GLY A 373 2.01 17.86 13.63
C GLY A 373 2.85 17.27 14.76
N TYR A 374 3.74 16.31 14.45
CA TYR A 374 4.60 15.66 15.44
C TYR A 374 5.79 16.54 15.84
N VAL A 375 6.34 17.35 14.91
CA VAL A 375 7.32 18.39 15.24
C VAL A 375 6.73 19.40 16.23
N LEU A 376 5.49 19.85 15.99
CA LEU A 376 4.76 20.73 16.90
C LEU A 376 4.53 20.06 18.27
N GLY A 377 4.02 18.82 18.27
CA GLY A 377 3.73 18.06 19.50
C GLY A 377 4.96 17.83 20.38
N CYS A 378 6.08 17.42 19.79
CA CYS A 378 7.34 17.26 20.52
C CYS A 378 7.89 18.59 21.03
N ALA A 379 7.79 19.68 20.26
CA ALA A 379 8.23 20.99 20.70
C ALA A 379 7.43 21.50 21.92
N VAL A 380 6.10 21.38 21.90
CA VAL A 380 5.23 21.73 23.03
C VAL A 380 5.55 20.86 24.26
N TYR A 381 5.66 19.54 24.07
CA TYR A 381 6.07 18.62 25.14
C TYR A 381 7.42 19.02 25.77
N THR A 382 8.42 19.35 24.95
CA THR A 382 9.75 19.79 25.42
C THR A 382 9.68 21.03 26.32
N VAL A 383 8.82 22.00 25.95
CA VAL A 383 8.61 23.22 26.73
C VAL A 383 7.89 22.92 28.06
N HIS A 384 6.86 22.07 28.06
CA HIS A 384 6.15 21.67 29.28
C HIS A 384 7.01 20.80 30.22
N SER A 385 7.89 19.95 29.68
CA SER A 385 8.80 19.10 30.45
C SER A 385 10.11 19.78 30.88
N TRP A 386 10.31 21.07 30.60
CA TRP A 386 11.53 21.81 30.93
C TRP A 386 12.04 21.66 32.38
N PRO A 387 11.19 21.56 33.44
CA PRO A 387 11.67 21.35 34.81
C PRO A 387 12.25 19.96 35.09
N ALA A 388 12.03 18.97 34.21
CA ALA A 388 12.46 17.58 34.38
C ALA A 388 13.60 17.24 33.38
N PRO A 389 14.88 17.15 33.83
CA PRO A 389 16.03 17.12 32.93
C PRO A 389 16.02 15.97 31.90
N ILE A 390 15.59 14.77 32.30
CA ILE A 390 15.56 13.59 31.43
C ILE A 390 14.44 13.72 30.38
N ALA A 391 13.24 14.14 30.81
CA ALA A 391 12.10 14.38 29.93
C ALA A 391 12.35 15.54 28.95
N ALA A 392 12.96 16.64 29.39
CA ALA A 392 13.35 17.75 28.52
C ALA A 392 14.41 17.34 27.48
N ALA A 393 15.41 16.53 27.88
CA ALA A 393 16.40 15.98 26.96
C ALA A 393 15.77 15.05 25.91
N ALA A 394 14.89 14.13 26.34
CA ALA A 394 14.16 13.24 25.45
C ALA A 394 13.24 14.00 24.48
N GLY A 395 12.48 14.98 24.98
CA GLY A 395 11.64 15.87 24.17
C GLY A 395 12.44 16.63 23.10
N THR A 396 13.60 17.19 23.50
CA THR A 396 14.50 17.89 22.58
C THR A 396 15.02 16.96 21.48
N MET A 397 15.42 15.73 21.84
CA MET A 397 15.83 14.70 20.88
C MET A 397 14.70 14.37 19.90
N PHE A 398 13.49 14.09 20.38
CA PHE A 398 12.35 13.81 19.50
C PHE A 398 12.00 14.97 18.58
N THR A 399 12.03 16.21 19.09
CA THR A 399 11.75 17.42 18.29
C THR A 399 12.73 17.55 17.13
N PHE A 400 14.03 17.40 17.38
CA PHE A 400 15.05 17.40 16.34
C PHE A 400 14.86 16.23 15.35
N GLY A 401 14.64 15.02 15.86
CA GLY A 401 14.46 13.82 15.04
C GLY A 401 13.28 13.93 14.07
N CYS A 402 12.16 14.49 14.52
CA CYS A 402 10.96 14.67 13.70
C CYS A 402 11.15 15.78 12.67
N ALA A 403 11.80 16.89 13.04
CA ALA A 403 12.11 17.98 12.12
C ALA A 403 13.04 17.51 10.99
N GLU A 404 14.04 16.69 11.34
CA GLU A 404 14.98 16.13 10.38
C GLU A 404 14.33 15.07 9.45
N PHE A 405 13.46 14.19 9.97
CA PHE A 405 12.71 13.26 9.11
C PHE A 405 11.77 13.99 8.14
N TRP A 406 11.10 15.05 8.60
CA TRP A 406 10.26 15.88 7.74
C TRP A 406 11.09 16.63 6.68
N ALA A 407 12.26 17.16 7.06
CA ALA A 407 13.21 17.73 6.11
C ALA A 407 13.73 16.69 5.10
N SER A 408 13.99 15.44 5.53
CA SER A 408 14.47 14.37 4.65
C SER A 408 13.43 13.93 3.62
N ALA A 409 12.16 13.85 4.01
CA ALA A 409 11.04 13.65 3.09
C ALA A 409 11.03 14.71 1.98
N ILE A 410 11.13 16.00 2.35
CA ILE A 410 11.18 17.12 1.40
C ILE A 410 12.43 17.05 0.50
N ARG A 411 13.60 16.66 1.04
CA ARG A 411 14.83 16.44 0.24
C ARG A 411 14.67 15.31 -0.76
N THR A 412 14.07 14.20 -0.35
CA THR A 412 13.81 13.02 -1.19
C THR A 412 12.89 13.38 -2.36
N ASP A 413 11.80 14.10 -2.10
CA ASP A 413 10.88 14.54 -3.15
C ASP A 413 11.55 15.50 -4.14
N ARG A 414 12.38 16.44 -3.66
CA ARG A 414 13.20 17.32 -4.52
C ARG A 414 14.26 16.58 -5.34
N MET A 415 14.79 15.45 -4.86
CA MET A 415 15.74 14.62 -5.64
C MET A 415 15.02 13.78 -6.70
N ASN A 416 13.82 13.30 -6.38
CA ASN A 416 12.94 12.56 -7.28
C ASN A 416 12.35 13.45 -8.39
N SER A 417 12.08 14.73 -8.11
CA SER A 417 11.49 15.70 -9.05
C SER A 417 12.48 16.32 -10.05
N ARG A 418 13.78 15.99 -9.99
CA ARG A 418 14.77 16.53 -10.94
C ARG A 418 14.57 15.91 -12.32
N SER A 419 14.46 16.75 -13.35
CA SER A 419 14.37 16.35 -14.75
C SER A 419 15.49 15.40 -15.18
N VAL A 420 15.19 14.58 -16.19
CA VAL A 420 16.09 13.61 -16.83
C VAL A 420 16.17 14.04 -18.31
N PRO A 421 17.31 13.93 -19.04
CA PRO A 421 18.41 12.97 -18.91
C PRO A 421 19.31 13.16 -17.68
N ARG A 422 19.94 12.06 -17.25
CA ARG A 422 21.08 12.08 -16.32
C ARG A 422 22.25 11.42 -17.05
N THR A 423 23.40 12.08 -17.04
CA THR A 423 24.67 11.45 -17.40
C THR A 423 25.05 10.41 -16.34
N ASP A 424 25.98 9.50 -16.63
CA ASP A 424 26.48 8.56 -15.63
C ASP A 424 27.07 9.27 -14.40
N ALA A 425 27.63 10.47 -14.60
CA ALA A 425 28.09 11.35 -13.52
C ALA A 425 26.94 11.85 -12.63
N ASP A 426 25.78 12.20 -13.20
CA ASP A 426 24.58 12.58 -12.43
C ASP A 426 23.99 11.39 -11.67
N ILE A 427 24.12 10.18 -12.20
CA ILE A 427 23.71 8.93 -11.54
C ILE A 427 24.64 8.65 -10.35
N ALA A 428 25.96 8.66 -10.55
CA ALA A 428 26.94 8.44 -9.49
C ALA A 428 26.90 9.53 -8.40
N ALA A 429 26.67 10.79 -8.78
CA ALA A 429 26.51 11.89 -7.83
C ALA A 429 25.23 11.75 -7.00
N ALA A 430 24.12 11.29 -7.60
CA ALA A 430 22.90 10.96 -6.88
C ALA A 430 23.14 9.80 -5.90
N GLU A 431 23.73 8.68 -6.34
CA GLU A 431 24.01 7.54 -5.47
C GLU A 431 24.88 7.90 -4.25
N LYS A 432 25.89 8.76 -4.46
CA LYS A 432 26.74 9.28 -3.37
C LYS A 432 25.98 10.20 -2.42
N SER A 433 25.08 11.03 -2.94
CA SER A 433 24.17 11.87 -2.14
C SER A 433 23.21 11.00 -1.32
N ASP A 434 22.57 10.03 -1.95
CA ASP A 434 21.59 9.13 -1.33
C ASP A 434 22.25 8.30 -0.21
N LYS A 435 23.47 7.76 -0.43
CA LYS A 435 24.26 7.09 0.62
C LYS A 435 24.56 8.02 1.81
N LYS A 436 24.87 9.30 1.56
CA LYS A 436 25.11 10.29 2.63
C LYS A 436 23.84 10.57 3.44
N TRP A 437 22.72 10.85 2.78
CA TRP A 437 21.46 11.16 3.45
C TRP A 437 20.88 9.94 4.17
N ALA A 438 20.95 8.74 3.58
CA ALA A 438 20.54 7.50 4.24
C ALA A 438 21.41 7.18 5.48
N ALA A 439 22.69 7.54 5.48
CA ALA A 439 23.52 7.43 6.68
C ALA A 439 23.12 8.45 7.76
N TRP A 440 22.82 9.69 7.36
CA TRP A 440 22.34 10.75 8.27
C TRP A 440 21.00 10.40 8.91
N ASP A 441 19.99 10.02 8.12
CA ASP A 441 18.67 9.62 8.60
C ASP A 441 18.73 8.43 9.57
N ARG A 442 19.69 7.51 9.38
CA ARG A 442 19.94 6.39 10.32
C ARG A 442 20.58 6.83 11.63
N TRP A 443 21.53 7.77 11.60
CA TRP A 443 22.08 8.36 12.83
C TRP A 443 21.01 9.13 13.60
N THR A 444 20.19 9.91 12.90
CA THR A 444 19.00 10.56 13.46
C THR A 444 18.07 9.52 14.11
N LEU A 445 17.69 8.45 13.39
CA LEU A 445 16.82 7.38 13.92
C LEU A 445 17.37 6.77 15.22
N GLY A 446 18.64 6.35 15.21
CA GLY A 446 19.27 5.67 16.34
C GLY A 446 19.48 6.57 17.56
N ILE A 447 19.90 7.82 17.36
CA ILE A 447 20.12 8.77 18.46
C ILE A 447 18.77 9.30 18.97
N THR A 448 17.98 9.94 18.11
CA THR A 448 16.82 10.71 18.57
C THR A 448 15.64 9.85 19.00
N PHE A 449 15.38 8.74 18.31
CA PHE A 449 14.29 7.84 18.67
C PHE A 449 14.78 6.60 19.42
N GLY A 450 15.92 6.03 19.04
CA GLY A 450 16.51 4.90 19.75
C GLY A 450 16.87 5.25 21.20
N VAL A 451 17.82 6.17 21.41
CA VAL A 451 18.23 6.60 22.77
C VAL A 451 17.11 7.39 23.45
N GLY A 452 16.41 8.29 22.74
CA GLY A 452 15.31 9.08 23.29
C GLY A 452 14.18 8.24 23.91
N MET A 453 13.75 7.16 23.24
CA MET A 453 12.72 6.27 23.80
C MET A 453 13.22 5.38 24.94
N LEU A 454 14.49 5.00 24.94
CA LEU A 454 15.10 4.28 26.06
C LEU A 454 15.21 5.16 27.31
N LEU A 455 15.57 6.44 27.15
CA LEU A 455 15.58 7.42 28.26
C LEU A 455 14.18 7.66 28.82
N PHE A 456 13.17 7.84 27.96
CA PHE A 456 11.78 8.01 28.39
C PHE A 456 11.24 6.75 29.08
N SER A 457 11.56 5.56 28.55
CA SER A 457 11.21 4.27 29.17
C SER A 457 11.84 4.14 30.56
N LEU A 458 13.09 4.55 30.72
CA LEU A 458 13.78 4.51 32.02
C LEU A 458 13.16 5.49 33.01
N ASP A 459 12.94 6.75 32.61
CA ASP A 459 12.29 7.79 33.42
C ASP A 459 10.90 7.34 33.92
N SER A 460 10.10 6.78 33.02
CA SER A 460 8.75 6.28 33.32
C SER A 460 8.74 5.08 34.27
N LEU A 461 9.78 4.22 34.24
CA LEU A 461 9.90 3.09 35.16
C LEU A 461 10.48 3.52 36.52
N LEU A 462 11.40 4.49 36.54
CA LEU A 462 11.96 5.05 37.77
C LEU A 462 10.94 5.85 38.60
N ALA A 463 9.81 6.23 38.00
CA ALA A 463 8.68 6.87 38.70
C ALA A 463 7.82 5.90 39.55
N GLU A 464 8.18 4.60 39.63
CA GLU A 464 7.45 3.56 40.37
C GLU A 464 5.93 3.50 40.07
N PRO A 465 5.47 3.58 38.80
CA PRO A 465 4.05 3.79 38.48
C PRO A 465 3.11 2.63 38.86
N TRP A 466 3.65 1.47 39.23
CA TRP A 466 2.91 0.32 39.75
C TRP A 466 2.51 0.50 41.23
N ASP A 467 3.19 1.36 41.97
CA ASP A 467 2.83 1.70 43.35
C ASP A 467 1.68 2.71 43.35
N GLY A 468 0.63 2.41 44.12
CA GLY A 468 -0.49 3.33 44.31
C GLY A 468 -0.01 4.66 44.91
N ALA A 469 -0.67 5.77 44.52
CA ALA A 469 -0.26 7.13 44.90
C ALA A 469 0.08 7.23 46.40
N LYS A 470 1.36 7.51 46.71
CA LYS A 470 1.85 7.64 48.09
C LYS A 470 1.01 8.72 48.82
N PRO A 471 0.38 8.40 49.96
CA PRO A 471 -0.59 9.29 50.58
C PRO A 471 0.07 10.61 51.02
N THR A 472 -0.53 11.71 50.62
CA THR A 472 -0.17 13.07 51.07
C THR A 472 -0.27 13.15 52.60
N PRO A 473 0.64 13.84 53.31
CA PRO A 473 0.55 13.97 54.77
C PRO A 473 -0.79 14.60 55.19
N THR A 474 -1.50 13.95 56.11
CA THR A 474 -2.78 14.41 56.65
C THR A 474 -2.64 15.75 57.41
N PRO A 475 -3.55 16.71 57.22
CA PRO A 475 -3.65 17.88 58.08
C PRO A 475 -4.03 17.53 59.53
N ASP A 476 -3.63 18.41 60.45
CA ASP A 476 -3.72 18.34 61.92
C ASP A 476 -5.15 18.05 62.46
N PRO A 477 -5.37 17.06 63.36
CA PRO A 477 -6.71 16.64 63.78
C PRO A 477 -7.35 17.56 64.84
N LYS A 478 -7.84 18.74 64.41
CA LYS A 478 -8.73 19.59 65.22
C LYS A 478 -9.92 20.21 64.45
N LYS A 479 -10.78 19.35 63.92
CA LYS A 479 -12.24 19.59 63.92
C LYS A 479 -13.00 18.25 63.83
N PRO A 480 -14.15 18.06 64.49
CA PRO A 480 -14.81 16.75 64.55
C PRO A 480 -15.62 16.45 63.29
N ASP A 481 -15.58 15.18 62.87
CA ASP A 481 -16.40 14.59 61.81
C ASP A 481 -17.79 14.17 62.31
N GLY A 482 -18.66 13.84 61.35
CA GLY A 482 -19.97 13.20 61.54
C GLY A 482 -20.86 13.42 60.30
N ASP A 483 -21.25 12.42 59.51
CA ASP A 483 -21.01 10.97 59.60
C ASP A 483 -20.76 10.36 58.22
N ALA A 484 -20.03 9.24 58.20
CA ALA A 484 -19.97 8.34 57.06
C ALA A 484 -20.92 7.16 57.26
N SER A 485 -21.56 6.71 56.18
CA SER A 485 -21.83 5.28 56.03
C SER A 485 -21.89 4.90 54.56
N SER A 486 -21.21 3.80 54.24
CA SER A 486 -21.12 3.19 52.92
C SER A 486 -21.56 1.74 53.05
N GLN A 487 -22.30 1.23 52.06
CA GLN A 487 -22.18 -0.16 51.57
C GLN A 487 -23.14 -0.43 50.39
N GLN A 488 -22.56 -0.95 49.30
CA GLN A 488 -23.21 -1.91 48.38
C GLN A 488 -23.31 -3.27 49.10
N PRO A 489 -24.17 -4.24 48.70
CA PRO A 489 -24.30 -4.75 47.32
C PRO A 489 -25.79 -4.76 46.84
N ASP A 490 -26.28 -5.49 45.82
CA ASP A 490 -25.71 -6.55 44.94
C ASP A 490 -26.41 -6.61 43.56
N ASP A 491 -25.93 -7.48 42.68
CA ASP A 491 -26.63 -7.95 41.45
C ASP A 491 -27.51 -9.18 41.79
N PRO A 492 -28.70 -9.34 41.20
CA PRO A 492 -28.84 -10.53 40.34
C PRO A 492 -29.61 -10.30 39.04
N SER A 493 -29.09 -10.95 37.99
CA SER A 493 -29.80 -11.18 36.74
C SER A 493 -31.05 -12.04 36.92
N ASP A 494 -32.18 -11.63 36.33
CA ASP A 494 -33.24 -12.57 35.94
C ASP A 494 -34.07 -12.04 34.75
N VAL A 495 -34.26 -12.88 33.74
CA VAL A 495 -35.10 -12.59 32.56
C VAL A 495 -36.33 -13.50 32.60
N PRO A 496 -37.54 -12.92 32.56
CA PRO A 496 -38.66 -13.62 31.93
C PRO A 496 -39.33 -12.78 30.82
N GLY A 497 -39.74 -13.48 29.76
CA GLY A 497 -40.16 -12.94 28.47
C GLY A 497 -41.15 -11.77 28.46
N ARG A 498 -40.93 -10.85 27.52
CA ARG A 498 -41.99 -9.99 26.98
C ARG A 498 -42.72 -10.74 25.87
N THR A 499 -44.02 -10.91 26.07
CA THR A 499 -44.98 -11.23 25.00
C THR A 499 -44.94 -10.15 23.92
N GLN A 500 -44.94 -10.57 22.65
CA GLN A 500 -45.09 -9.65 21.52
C GLN A 500 -46.56 -9.18 21.45
N THR A 501 -46.81 -7.94 21.87
CA THR A 501 -47.92 -7.15 21.33
C THR A 501 -47.62 -6.78 19.87
N PRO A 502 -48.64 -6.63 19.00
CA PRO A 502 -48.41 -6.12 17.65
C PRO A 502 -47.83 -4.69 17.75
N PRO A 503 -46.95 -4.29 16.80
CA PRO A 503 -46.31 -2.98 16.87
C PRO A 503 -47.36 -1.87 16.75
N GLU A 504 -47.43 -0.99 17.76
CA GLU A 504 -48.05 0.33 17.58
C GLU A 504 -47.20 1.08 16.54
N THR A 505 -47.80 1.42 15.39
CA THR A 505 -47.11 2.19 14.35
C THR A 505 -47.01 3.65 14.78
N PHE A 506 -45.79 4.07 15.13
CA PHE A 506 -45.48 5.46 15.44
C PHE A 506 -45.03 6.23 14.18
N PRO A 507 -45.22 7.56 14.13
CA PRO A 507 -44.77 8.36 13.01
C PRO A 507 -43.24 8.52 12.98
N GLN A 508 -42.67 8.66 11.78
CA GLN A 508 -41.31 9.15 11.62
C GLN A 508 -41.30 10.67 11.80
N LEU A 509 -40.26 11.16 12.49
CA LEU A 509 -40.06 12.56 12.80
C LEU A 509 -38.81 13.11 12.10
N VAL A 510 -38.75 14.43 11.90
CA VAL A 510 -37.57 15.15 11.41
C VAL A 510 -37.09 16.18 12.42
N VAL A 511 -35.78 16.29 12.60
CA VAL A 511 -35.14 17.27 13.50
C VAL A 511 -35.16 18.68 12.90
N LEU A 512 -35.75 19.63 13.63
CA LEU A 512 -35.95 21.03 13.20
C LEU A 512 -34.88 22.01 13.69
N GLY A 513 -34.04 21.64 14.66
CA GLY A 513 -33.05 22.56 15.23
C GLY A 513 -31.88 22.84 14.28
N ASP A 514 -31.70 24.10 13.87
CA ASP A 514 -30.63 24.56 12.94
C ASP A 514 -29.20 24.25 13.40
N ASP A 515 -28.96 24.18 14.72
CA ASP A 515 -27.67 23.83 15.34
C ASP A 515 -27.57 22.33 15.72
N GLY A 516 -28.58 21.52 15.36
CA GLY A 516 -28.74 20.12 15.77
C GLY A 516 -29.51 19.96 17.08
N LEU A 517 -29.89 18.71 17.39
CA LEU A 517 -30.75 18.36 18.52
C LEU A 517 -30.13 17.27 19.40
N ASN A 518 -30.03 17.55 20.70
CA ASN A 518 -29.52 16.61 21.69
C ASN A 518 -30.47 15.42 21.88
N LEU A 519 -30.05 14.23 21.49
CA LEU A 519 -30.67 12.96 21.91
C LEU A 519 -30.17 12.64 23.32
N ARG A 520 -31.08 12.54 24.29
CA ARG A 520 -30.75 12.34 25.70
C ARG A 520 -31.11 10.94 26.20
N THR A 521 -30.43 10.48 27.26
CA THR A 521 -30.70 9.16 27.83
C THR A 521 -32.01 9.10 28.64
N GLN A 522 -32.54 10.25 29.09
CA GLN A 522 -33.81 10.38 29.80
C GLN A 522 -34.58 11.64 29.32
N PRO A 523 -35.91 11.70 29.50
CA PRO A 523 -36.74 12.85 29.15
C PRO A 523 -36.59 14.01 30.15
N ASP A 524 -35.42 14.66 30.17
CA ASP A 524 -35.11 15.84 30.99
C ASP A 524 -34.02 16.68 30.31
N GLY A 525 -34.20 18.00 30.31
CA GLY A 525 -33.25 18.98 29.77
C GLY A 525 -31.86 18.99 30.44
N ASN A 526 -31.71 18.33 31.59
CA ASN A 526 -30.41 18.14 32.27
C ASN A 526 -29.80 16.74 32.08
N SER A 527 -30.50 15.82 31.41
CA SER A 527 -30.04 14.45 31.19
C SER A 527 -28.83 14.37 30.25
N THR A 528 -28.01 13.32 30.41
CA THR A 528 -26.82 13.05 29.57
C THR A 528 -27.19 13.00 28.10
N VAL A 529 -26.48 13.77 27.28
CA VAL A 529 -26.59 13.73 25.82
C VAL A 529 -25.88 12.46 25.32
N ALA A 530 -26.63 11.57 24.69
CA ALA A 530 -26.13 10.34 24.06
C ALA A 530 -25.47 10.66 22.70
N THR A 531 -26.10 11.52 21.89
CA THR A 531 -25.54 12.04 20.64
C THR A 531 -26.24 13.36 20.25
N VAL A 532 -25.68 14.09 19.29
CA VAL A 532 -26.31 15.29 18.70
C VAL A 532 -26.77 14.95 17.28
N LEU A 533 -28.08 14.82 17.12
CA LEU A 533 -28.72 14.61 15.82
C LEU A 533 -28.56 15.89 15.00
N GLN A 534 -28.25 15.77 13.71
CA GLN A 534 -28.05 16.93 12.84
C GLN A 534 -29.41 17.54 12.42
N PRO A 535 -29.45 18.82 12.02
CA PRO A 535 -30.64 19.41 11.41
C PRO A 535 -31.12 18.54 10.24
N GLY A 536 -32.43 18.36 10.06
CA GLY A 536 -33.00 17.50 9.01
C GLY A 536 -32.84 15.99 9.23
N THR A 537 -32.23 15.54 10.33
CA THR A 537 -32.11 14.08 10.60
C THR A 537 -33.49 13.47 10.84
N PHE A 538 -33.82 12.42 10.11
CA PHE A 538 -35.00 11.60 10.38
C PHE A 538 -34.77 10.65 11.55
N VAL A 539 -35.70 10.65 12.51
CA VAL A 539 -35.72 9.78 13.68
C VAL A 539 -37.07 9.09 13.82
N GLU A 540 -37.07 7.82 14.20
CA GLU A 540 -38.27 7.02 14.36
C GLU A 540 -38.75 7.09 15.80
N GLN A 541 -40.00 7.50 16.04
CA GLN A 541 -40.57 7.48 17.37
C GLN A 541 -40.77 6.04 17.84
N THR A 542 -40.26 5.67 19.01
CA THR A 542 -40.26 4.26 19.48
C THR A 542 -41.29 3.96 20.56
N ALA A 543 -41.86 4.99 21.18
CA ALA A 543 -42.93 4.88 22.17
C ALA A 543 -43.73 6.19 22.28
N LYS A 544 -44.78 6.21 23.12
CA LYS A 544 -45.59 7.41 23.37
C LYS A 544 -44.77 8.51 24.06
N PRO A 545 -45.00 9.81 23.76
CA PRO A 545 -44.25 10.90 24.38
C PRO A 545 -44.45 10.95 25.90
N SER A 546 -43.45 11.47 26.60
CA SER A 546 -43.48 11.75 28.03
C SER A 546 -43.44 13.27 28.26
N THR A 547 -43.95 13.72 29.39
CA THR A 547 -43.79 15.12 29.84
C THR A 547 -42.86 15.15 31.04
N ASP A 548 -41.91 16.07 31.07
CA ASP A 548 -40.98 16.23 32.20
C ASP A 548 -41.59 17.08 33.34
N PRO A 549 -40.94 17.17 34.52
CA PRO A 549 -41.45 17.98 35.64
C PRO A 549 -41.56 19.48 35.38
N SER A 550 -40.95 19.99 34.30
CA SER A 550 -41.06 21.40 33.86
C SER A 550 -42.22 21.64 32.91
N GLY A 551 -42.87 20.57 32.42
CA GLY A 551 -43.98 20.62 31.46
C GLY A 551 -43.54 20.47 30.00
N ALA A 552 -42.26 20.25 29.72
CA ALA A 552 -41.77 20.07 28.35
C ALA A 552 -42.08 18.67 27.82
N ALA A 553 -42.44 18.58 26.54
CA ALA A 553 -42.70 17.31 25.87
C ALA A 553 -41.39 16.68 25.40
N TRP A 554 -41.23 15.37 25.65
CA TRP A 554 -40.10 14.57 25.24
C TRP A 554 -40.57 13.35 24.46
N ILE A 555 -40.03 13.16 23.27
CA ILE A 555 -40.41 12.05 22.39
C ILE A 555 -39.27 11.01 22.40
N PRO A 556 -39.56 9.73 22.70
CA PRO A 556 -38.56 8.68 22.62
C PRO A 556 -38.36 8.29 21.17
N VAL A 557 -37.12 8.31 20.70
CA VAL A 557 -36.76 8.12 19.29
C VAL A 557 -35.51 7.26 19.11
N GLU A 558 -35.41 6.65 17.93
CA GLU A 558 -34.20 6.03 17.41
C GLU A 558 -33.74 6.73 16.13
N GLY A 559 -32.44 6.95 15.99
CA GLY A 559 -31.87 7.68 14.87
C GLY A 559 -30.37 7.48 14.72
N PHE A 560 -29.87 7.73 13.52
CA PHE A 560 -28.44 7.65 13.25
C PHE A 560 -27.72 8.92 13.72
N GLY A 561 -26.66 8.74 14.51
CA GLY A 561 -25.80 9.82 14.94
C GLY A 561 -24.75 10.20 13.87
N PRO A 562 -24.02 11.31 14.05
CA PRO A 562 -22.92 11.71 13.16
C PRO A 562 -21.77 10.69 13.09
N ASP A 563 -21.74 9.71 13.99
CA ASP A 563 -20.80 8.59 14.00
C ASP A 563 -21.25 7.39 13.14
N GLY A 564 -22.39 7.50 12.45
CA GLY A 564 -22.94 6.47 11.57
C GLY A 564 -23.53 5.26 12.31
N LYS A 565 -23.81 5.39 13.61
CA LYS A 565 -24.46 4.34 14.42
C LYS A 565 -25.89 4.72 14.77
N MET A 566 -26.73 3.72 14.96
CA MET A 566 -28.05 3.91 15.55
C MET A 566 -27.91 4.21 17.04
N HIS A 567 -28.62 5.23 17.52
CA HIS A 567 -28.74 5.58 18.94
C HIS A 567 -30.22 5.68 19.32
N SER A 568 -30.57 5.20 20.51
CA SER A 568 -31.91 5.31 21.11
C SER A 568 -31.89 6.31 22.26
N GLY A 569 -32.92 7.14 22.38
CA GLY A 569 -33.01 8.12 23.48
C GLY A 569 -34.26 8.99 23.38
N TRP A 570 -34.20 10.18 23.97
CA TRP A 570 -35.29 11.15 24.04
C TRP A 570 -34.87 12.49 23.43
N VAL A 571 -35.73 13.05 22.59
CA VAL A 571 -35.59 14.40 22.03
C VAL A 571 -36.68 15.31 22.55
N SER A 572 -36.41 16.62 22.62
CA SER A 572 -37.44 17.61 22.93
C SER A 572 -38.44 17.70 21.77
N GLY A 573 -39.72 17.55 22.08
CA GLY A 573 -40.82 17.53 21.11
C GLY A 573 -41.01 18.84 20.35
N ASP A 574 -40.54 19.96 20.91
CA ASP A 574 -40.64 21.30 20.29
C ASP A 574 -39.67 21.47 19.10
N TYR A 575 -38.72 20.54 18.92
CA TYR A 575 -37.69 20.57 17.88
C TYR A 575 -37.78 19.37 16.92
N VAL A 576 -38.93 18.69 16.87
CA VAL A 576 -39.22 17.63 15.91
C VAL A 576 -40.65 17.73 15.38
N GLU A 577 -40.84 17.48 14.08
CA GLU A 577 -42.17 17.37 13.46
C GLU A 577 -42.36 16.03 12.76
N VAL A 578 -43.63 15.64 12.53
CA VAL A 578 -43.97 14.42 11.79
C VAL A 578 -43.67 14.61 10.31
N HIS A 579 -42.86 13.73 9.73
CA HIS A 579 -42.54 13.77 8.31
C HIS A 579 -43.78 13.39 7.45
N PRO A 580 -44.15 14.17 6.42
CA PRO A 580 -45.40 13.95 5.67
C PRO A 580 -45.54 12.59 4.98
N ASP A 581 -44.43 12.04 4.48
CA ASP A 581 -44.43 10.91 3.52
C ASP A 581 -43.69 9.65 4.01
N GLY A 582 -43.35 9.55 5.31
CA GLY A 582 -42.47 8.50 5.84
C GLY A 582 -43.20 7.28 6.42
N SER A 583 -43.18 6.14 5.72
CA SER A 583 -43.48 4.82 6.32
C SER A 583 -42.29 3.85 6.21
N SER A 584 -41.99 3.19 7.33
CA SER A 584 -40.91 2.21 7.49
C SER A 584 -41.49 0.80 7.61
N ASN A 585 -40.74 -0.22 7.19
CA ASN A 585 -41.03 -1.62 7.47
C ASN A 585 -39.76 -2.33 8.01
N PRO A 586 -39.80 -3.63 8.37
CA PRO A 586 -38.63 -4.35 8.89
C PRO A 586 -37.42 -4.45 7.93
N GLU A 587 -37.60 -4.18 6.63
CA GLU A 587 -36.53 -4.07 5.63
C GLU A 587 -36.04 -2.61 5.40
N GLY A 588 -36.73 -1.63 6.01
CA GLY A 588 -36.34 -0.22 6.12
C GLY A 588 -37.26 0.77 5.39
N ARG A 589 -36.66 1.90 5.00
CA ARG A 589 -37.33 3.05 4.37
C ARG A 589 -37.85 2.69 2.97
N THR A 590 -39.11 3.05 2.67
CA THR A 590 -39.75 2.94 1.34
C THR A 590 -40.12 4.33 0.79
N ASN A 591 -40.28 4.47 -0.52
CA ASN A 591 -40.89 5.66 -1.15
C ASN A 591 -42.01 5.20 -2.10
N PRO A 592 -43.26 5.14 -1.62
CA PRO A 592 -44.38 4.59 -2.38
C PRO A 592 -44.66 5.32 -3.71
N THR A 593 -44.26 6.59 -3.83
CA THR A 593 -44.45 7.39 -5.05
C THR A 593 -43.42 6.99 -6.11
N LEU A 594 -42.12 6.99 -5.77
CA LEU A 594 -41.06 6.56 -6.70
C LEU A 594 -41.20 5.09 -7.10
N GLU A 595 -41.59 4.22 -6.15
CA GLU A 595 -41.81 2.79 -6.42
C GLU A 595 -42.99 2.57 -7.38
N LYS A 596 -44.07 3.36 -7.25
CA LYS A 596 -45.20 3.37 -8.18
C LYS A 596 -44.84 3.97 -9.54
N ASP A 597 -43.94 4.94 -9.58
CA ASP A 597 -43.42 5.56 -10.81
C ASP A 597 -42.28 4.74 -11.47
N GLY A 598 -42.06 3.50 -11.00
CA GLY A 598 -41.19 2.53 -11.66
C GLY A 598 -39.71 2.60 -11.28
N TYR A 599 -39.40 3.07 -10.07
CA TYR A 599 -38.06 3.04 -9.48
C TYR A 599 -37.95 1.98 -8.37
N GLN A 600 -36.74 1.48 -8.14
CA GLN A 600 -36.43 0.55 -7.06
C GLN A 600 -35.17 1.01 -6.33
N TRP A 601 -35.18 0.94 -4.99
CA TRP A 601 -34.03 1.32 -4.18
C TRP A 601 -32.96 0.22 -4.15
N VAL A 602 -31.70 0.64 -4.01
CA VAL A 602 -30.54 -0.24 -3.82
C VAL A 602 -29.95 0.01 -2.43
N GLU A 603 -29.49 -1.07 -1.78
CA GLU A 603 -28.77 -0.99 -0.51
C GLU A 603 -27.38 -0.37 -0.71
N VAL A 604 -27.16 0.81 -0.12
CA VAL A 604 -25.85 1.47 -0.09
C VAL A 604 -24.96 0.84 0.98
N LYS A 605 -23.71 0.55 0.65
CA LYS A 605 -22.68 0.08 1.59
C LYS A 605 -21.64 1.16 1.86
N ASN A 606 -21.02 1.11 3.04
CA ASN A 606 -19.96 2.05 3.41
C ASN A 606 -18.79 2.00 2.41
N GLY A 607 -18.57 3.10 1.70
CA GLY A 607 -17.53 3.21 0.68
C GLY A 607 -18.03 3.09 -0.77
N ASP A 608 -19.33 2.90 -0.99
CA ASP A 608 -19.93 3.08 -2.31
C ASP A 608 -19.92 4.55 -2.75
N SER A 609 -20.24 4.78 -4.02
CA SER A 609 -20.51 6.12 -4.58
C SER A 609 -21.67 6.00 -5.58
N ILE A 610 -22.38 7.11 -5.82
CA ILE A 610 -23.51 7.14 -6.78
C ILE A 610 -23.04 6.65 -8.16
N ARG A 611 -21.82 7.03 -8.58
CA ARG A 611 -21.19 6.58 -9.83
C ARG A 611 -20.88 5.09 -9.85
N LEU A 612 -20.46 4.50 -8.72
CA LEU A 612 -20.19 3.07 -8.63
C LEU A 612 -21.49 2.25 -8.68
N ILE A 613 -22.54 2.70 -7.99
CA ILE A 613 -23.86 2.05 -8.00
C ILE A 613 -24.49 2.13 -9.38
N ALA A 614 -24.55 3.32 -9.99
CA ALA A 614 -25.06 3.51 -11.36
C ALA A 614 -24.33 2.59 -12.36
N LYS A 615 -22.99 2.52 -12.29
CA LYS A 615 -22.18 1.64 -13.16
C LYS A 615 -22.45 0.14 -12.90
N THR A 616 -22.59 -0.27 -11.64
CA THR A 616 -22.88 -1.67 -11.28
C THR A 616 -24.23 -2.11 -11.83
N HIS A 617 -25.22 -1.21 -11.84
CA HIS A 617 -26.56 -1.41 -12.39
C HIS A 617 -26.72 -0.91 -13.84
N SER A 618 -25.62 -0.78 -14.60
CA SER A 618 -25.62 -0.41 -16.03
C SER A 618 -26.47 0.83 -16.40
N THR A 619 -26.56 1.80 -15.48
CA THR A 619 -27.46 2.96 -15.54
C THR A 619 -26.66 4.26 -15.61
N ASP A 620 -27.23 5.31 -16.21
CA ASP A 620 -26.61 6.64 -16.19
C ASP A 620 -26.72 7.27 -14.78
N VAL A 621 -25.69 7.98 -14.34
CA VAL A 621 -25.70 8.74 -13.08
C VAL A 621 -26.84 9.78 -13.07
N ALA A 622 -27.21 10.33 -14.24
CA ALA A 622 -28.34 11.25 -14.37
C ALA A 622 -29.73 10.59 -14.17
N GLN A 623 -29.81 9.26 -14.14
CA GLN A 623 -31.05 8.51 -13.92
C GLN A 623 -31.21 8.01 -12.47
N THR A 624 -30.21 8.23 -11.61
CA THR A 624 -30.28 7.85 -10.19
C THR A 624 -30.97 8.96 -9.38
N VAL A 625 -32.00 8.62 -8.63
CA VAL A 625 -32.69 9.53 -7.71
C VAL A 625 -32.19 9.26 -6.29
N VAL A 626 -31.69 10.29 -5.61
CA VAL A 626 -31.17 10.17 -4.23
C VAL A 626 -32.19 10.76 -3.27
N LEU A 627 -32.56 10.03 -2.22
CA LEU A 627 -33.29 10.59 -1.09
C LEU A 627 -32.32 10.92 0.05
N ASN A 628 -32.61 12.01 0.77
CA ASN A 628 -31.78 12.62 1.82
C ASN A 628 -30.50 13.28 1.27
N MET A 629 -30.64 14.37 0.50
CA MET A 629 -29.49 15.14 -0.01
C MET A 629 -28.78 15.96 1.07
N ASP A 630 -29.43 16.22 2.20
CA ASP A 630 -29.08 17.34 3.09
C ASP A 630 -27.88 17.06 4.01
N HIS A 631 -27.49 15.78 4.17
CA HIS A 631 -26.26 15.35 4.85
C HIS A 631 -25.15 14.87 3.89
N ILE A 632 -25.41 14.79 2.59
CA ILE A 632 -24.45 14.29 1.59
C ILE A 632 -23.56 15.44 1.10
N LEU A 633 -22.46 15.68 1.82
CA LEU A 633 -21.47 16.72 1.51
C LEU A 633 -20.73 16.52 0.17
N SER A 634 -20.82 15.34 -0.46
CA SER A 634 -20.25 15.06 -1.78
C SER A 634 -20.96 13.86 -2.46
N PRO A 635 -21.28 13.92 -3.77
CA PRO A 635 -21.81 12.78 -4.54
C PRO A 635 -20.92 11.52 -4.56
N ASP A 636 -19.65 11.67 -4.18
CA ASP A 636 -18.66 10.59 -4.07
C ASP A 636 -18.56 9.99 -2.65
N MET A 637 -19.42 10.43 -1.70
CA MET A 637 -19.47 9.93 -0.32
C MET A 637 -20.92 9.64 0.11
N ILE A 638 -21.26 8.36 0.20
CA ILE A 638 -22.56 7.86 0.71
C ILE A 638 -22.31 6.77 1.76
N PHE A 639 -23.25 6.63 2.68
CA PHE A 639 -23.13 5.78 3.86
C PHE A 639 -24.21 4.70 3.94
N SER A 640 -23.92 3.64 4.69
CA SER A 640 -24.86 2.55 4.97
C SER A 640 -26.13 3.09 5.65
N GLY A 641 -27.25 3.07 4.93
CA GLY A 641 -28.52 3.66 5.37
C GLY A 641 -29.07 4.73 4.43
N ASP A 642 -28.23 5.30 3.56
CA ASP A 642 -28.68 6.12 2.43
C ASP A 642 -29.47 5.26 1.43
N ARG A 643 -30.40 5.88 0.70
CA ARG A 643 -31.24 5.21 -0.31
C ARG A 643 -31.07 5.88 -1.67
N ILE A 644 -30.54 5.12 -2.62
CA ILE A 644 -30.44 5.50 -4.02
C ILE A 644 -31.45 4.67 -4.81
N TYR A 645 -32.34 5.36 -5.51
CA TYR A 645 -33.35 4.79 -6.38
C TYR A 645 -32.84 4.77 -7.82
N LEU A 646 -32.98 3.62 -8.47
CA LEU A 646 -32.69 3.40 -9.88
C LEU A 646 -33.99 3.06 -10.60
N PRO A 647 -34.12 3.26 -11.93
CA PRO A 647 -35.24 2.70 -12.68
C PRO A 647 -35.32 1.19 -12.43
N ALA A 648 -36.52 0.65 -12.18
CA ALA A 648 -36.71 -0.76 -11.84
C ALA A 648 -36.21 -1.71 -12.94
N THR A 649 -36.19 -1.25 -14.20
CA THR A 649 -35.58 -1.97 -15.34
C THR A 649 -34.06 -2.18 -15.23
N SER A 650 -33.40 -1.50 -14.30
CA SER A 650 -31.96 -1.55 -14.08
C SER A 650 -31.54 -2.35 -12.83
N VAL A 651 -32.50 -2.80 -12.03
CA VAL A 651 -32.25 -3.57 -10.81
C VAL A 651 -32.58 -5.04 -11.11
N GLY A 652 -31.60 -5.74 -11.71
CA GLY A 652 -31.69 -7.16 -12.10
C GLY A 652 -30.33 -7.84 -12.11
#